data_AF-A0A9E2K3T4-F1
#
_entry.id   AF-A0A9E2K3T4-F1
#
_cell.length_a   1.000
_cell.length_b   1.000
_cell.length_c   1.000
_cell.angle_alpha   90.00
_cell.angle_beta   90.00
_cell.angle_gamma   90.00
#
_symmetry.space_group_name_H-M   'P 1'
#
loop_
_entity.id
_entity.type
_entity.pdbx_description
1 polymer ?
#
loop_
_entity_poly.entity_id
_entity_poly.type
_entity_poly.pdbx_seq_one_letter_code
_entity_poly.pdbx_strand_id
1 'polypeptide(L)'
;MSASAHVGRVRGLAVALGVGAVIVLGGGAVAAAEPPTDGSPNVAAESAARTGADPRHRADRGRVRAAEVADDSLAGPAAPNSQATAARTRAAANDGGSGDSVFGTEAKSPPVVSGSPRVAARAGLPAEAAAGRITRRSSAAVLNPAEPTPAPSPIVTTAAPADSAPVAAPSATGIDSAVSVADLQSGTTPSAPIGSALSWAVLAVARRSGTPQPAAAASNVSAAAAPRQVTANPILAFFFNQTPTLSPTQLSQGPTGVISGSLNPNDPDSPVLTYTVAREPVDGVLAIDADGNYTYTPDRAAAHIGITETFEVTVSDAASGFAIHGFAGLLHLLTFGLLGSRGDSSTATVTVTVTPVNEAPTATFSVGSPDSAGVVRGTVVGADGDGDPLTYGGSRSTSKGTVVMATSGDFTYTPTAAARHAAASLTATDADRIDAFDLSVTDSYDDSAVVTVTVPITPANVNPTATPSVGVPNASTGVVTGRVIGRDADGDALTYTGPATTAKGTLEISPSGSFTYTPTAAARHAAASSTATAADKTDSFTITANDGYGGSVDVTFAVSIVPKNNAPTGSVNLQSPDATTGLVAGAVIGSDADGDALTYAGSVTTSKGNAVVAPNGSFTYTPTPTARHAAAATTATNAVKTDTFTVTLTDGYGGSTGVPVSITIAPLNTAPTGSASVGSPDAATGLVAGTLIGSDADGDTLSYSGPGTTAKGSVVIGANGSFTYLPTSAARHAAAALTATVADTSDAFTLAISDGHGGSLNVPVSVAIAPQNTVPIAVTSTGLPDATTGLVAGTVLGSDADGDTLSYSGSGSTAKGTVVVAANGGFTYTPTAIARHIASLSGATAADRTDTFTVTVSDGYGGAISVPVSVTISPTGVTFNFVYGTGSEYWSDTARGALQNAAATLASSIVVVTPVSLTYSVTGENNPSSTWLASAYANFSGGGAGYYATVVQNKITTGVDSNGSAADGSISWNFAVPWDYDNAVAGNRYDFQSVAMHELLHTLGIITGAGSPSSLDQNWTTYDSFLRASDGAVVIDGSYTFIPAYTANLTGGGGGLYFGGPNAVAAYGGYVPLYTPATWSSGSSISHVDPARVAADTYFMEPFYSYGPGVRTLGAVERGILRDLGYTVYA
;
A
#
# COMPACT_ATOMS: atom_id res chain seq x y z
N MET A 1 -41.35 8.23 -33.54
CA MET A 1 -41.50 8.97 -34.81
C MET A 1 -40.20 8.84 -35.60
N SER A 2 -40.23 8.86 -36.92
CA SER A 2 -39.06 8.85 -37.81
C SER A 2 -38.45 10.27 -37.93
N ALA A 3 -37.26 10.54 -38.50
CA ALA A 3 -36.31 9.71 -39.25
C ALA A 3 -34.86 10.28 -39.18
N SER A 4 -33.88 9.49 -39.65
CA SER A 4 -32.71 9.80 -40.51
C SER A 4 -32.05 11.20 -40.59
N ALA A 5 -30.77 11.38 -40.97
CA ALA A 5 -29.56 10.54 -41.06
C ALA A 5 -28.38 11.40 -41.62
N HIS A 6 -27.17 10.80 -41.76
CA HIS A 6 -26.01 11.29 -42.54
C HIS A 6 -25.25 12.53 -42.00
N VAL A 7 -23.99 12.81 -42.39
CA VAL A 7 -22.75 12.02 -42.59
C VAL A 7 -21.64 13.04 -42.93
N GLY A 8 -20.41 12.89 -42.43
CA GLY A 8 -19.33 13.82 -42.75
C GLY A 8 -17.93 13.33 -42.37
N ARG A 9 -17.18 12.80 -43.34
CA ARG A 9 -15.73 12.55 -43.24
C ARG A 9 -15.06 13.01 -44.54
N VAL A 10 -14.09 13.91 -44.44
CA VAL A 10 -13.10 14.19 -45.50
C VAL A 10 -11.72 14.33 -44.84
N ARG A 11 -10.69 13.74 -45.46
CA ARG A 11 -9.28 13.96 -45.09
C ARG A 11 -8.69 14.99 -46.07
N GLY A 12 -7.83 15.88 -45.58
CA GLY A 12 -7.03 16.78 -46.41
C GLY A 12 -5.64 16.97 -45.81
N LEU A 13 -4.60 16.78 -46.62
CA LEU A 13 -3.19 16.87 -46.21
C LEU A 13 -2.57 18.15 -46.81
N ALA A 14 -1.81 18.90 -46.03
CA ALA A 14 -0.96 19.99 -46.51
C ALA A 14 0.33 20.06 -45.68
N VAL A 15 1.45 20.30 -46.35
CA VAL A 15 2.79 20.43 -45.75
C VAL A 15 3.30 21.85 -45.97
N ALA A 16 3.90 22.45 -44.94
CA ALA A 16 4.74 23.63 -45.09
C ALA A 16 5.86 23.62 -44.03
N LEU A 17 7.11 23.73 -44.49
CA LEU A 17 8.27 24.02 -43.64
C LEU A 17 8.43 25.54 -43.51
N GLY A 18 8.84 26.02 -42.34
CA GLY A 18 9.16 27.43 -42.10
C GLY A 18 10.26 27.54 -41.05
N VAL A 19 11.42 28.07 -41.43
CA VAL A 19 12.64 28.07 -40.60
C VAL A 19 12.89 29.45 -40.00
N GLY A 20 12.98 29.48 -38.65
CA GLY A 20 13.97 30.24 -37.88
C GLY A 20 13.99 31.77 -37.92
N ALA A 21 13.91 32.37 -36.73
CA ALA A 21 14.64 33.59 -36.38
C ALA A 21 14.90 33.62 -34.86
N VAL A 22 15.97 34.30 -34.44
CA VAL A 22 16.40 34.47 -33.03
C VAL A 22 16.87 35.94 -32.88
N ILE A 23 17.16 36.37 -31.63
CA ILE A 23 17.88 37.61 -31.22
C ILE A 23 17.01 38.88 -31.08
N VAL A 24 17.17 39.79 -30.08
CA VAL A 24 17.56 39.73 -28.63
C VAL A 24 17.56 41.18 -28.04
N LEU A 25 17.66 41.33 -26.70
CA LEU A 25 17.73 42.60 -25.91
C LEU A 25 16.44 43.46 -25.90
N GLY A 26 16.13 44.25 -24.86
CA GLY A 26 16.74 44.50 -23.53
C GLY A 26 16.04 45.71 -22.85
N GLY A 27 16.19 46.04 -21.56
CA GLY A 27 16.89 45.39 -20.44
C GLY A 27 16.87 46.27 -19.17
N GLY A 28 17.03 45.66 -17.98
CA GLY A 28 17.16 46.30 -16.66
C GLY A 28 15.90 46.95 -16.05
N ALA A 29 15.83 47.31 -14.75
CA ALA A 29 16.50 46.83 -13.52
C ALA A 29 15.92 47.60 -12.29
N VAL A 30 16.28 47.18 -11.06
CA VAL A 30 16.17 47.94 -9.77
C VAL A 30 14.79 48.05 -9.06
N ALA A 31 14.62 47.16 -8.07
CA ALA A 31 14.12 47.35 -6.69
C ALA A 31 12.99 48.36 -6.28
N ALA A 32 11.87 47.78 -5.81
CA ALA A 32 11.30 47.89 -4.44
C ALA A 32 10.50 49.13 -3.90
N ALA A 33 9.60 48.81 -2.95
CA ALA A 33 9.05 49.63 -1.83
C ALA A 33 7.77 50.51 -1.98
N GLU A 34 6.61 49.86 -1.85
CA GLU A 34 5.38 50.29 -1.10
C GLU A 34 4.66 51.65 -1.44
N PRO A 35 4.21 52.50 -0.48
CA PRO A 35 2.78 52.69 -0.09
C PRO A 35 2.18 54.10 -0.42
N PRO A 36 0.89 54.49 -0.13
CA PRO A 36 -0.11 53.90 0.79
C PRO A 36 -1.60 53.78 0.28
N THR A 37 -2.47 54.79 0.53
CA THR A 37 -3.96 54.72 0.59
C THR A 37 -4.66 56.08 0.34
N ASP A 38 -5.95 56.06 -0.06
CA ASP A 38 -7.13 56.66 0.62
C ASP A 38 -8.17 57.39 -0.29
N GLY A 39 -9.42 57.56 0.18
CA GLY A 39 -10.38 58.56 -0.33
C GLY A 39 -11.78 58.09 -0.79
N SER A 40 -12.76 58.02 0.13
CA SER A 40 -14.22 58.00 -0.21
C SER A 40 -14.80 59.43 -0.27
N PRO A 41 -16.06 59.67 -0.73
CA PRO A 41 -17.16 59.74 0.26
C PRO A 41 -18.63 59.46 -0.22
N ASN A 42 -19.44 58.89 0.69
CA ASN A 42 -20.84 59.23 1.06
C ASN A 42 -21.97 59.27 -0.02
N VAL A 43 -23.25 58.96 0.27
CA VAL A 43 -24.07 58.86 1.51
C VAL A 43 -25.18 57.78 1.27
N ALA A 44 -26.01 57.28 2.20
CA ALA A 44 -26.23 57.58 3.63
C ALA A 44 -26.63 56.34 4.49
N ALA A 45 -27.95 56.07 4.58
CA ALA A 45 -28.63 55.47 5.74
C ALA A 45 -30.09 55.09 5.34
N GLU A 46 -30.89 54.26 6.04
CA GLU A 46 -30.70 53.46 7.27
C GLU A 46 -31.64 52.20 7.19
N SER A 47 -32.11 51.43 8.19
CA SER A 47 -32.29 51.67 9.64
C SER A 47 -32.27 50.38 10.51
N ALA A 48 -32.87 50.49 11.70
CA ALA A 48 -32.97 49.56 12.83
C ALA A 48 -33.56 48.15 12.53
N ALA A 49 -33.43 47.14 13.41
CA ALA A 49 -33.02 47.12 14.83
C ALA A 49 -32.20 45.86 15.22
N ARG A 50 -31.83 45.69 16.52
CA ARG A 50 -30.97 44.62 17.05
C ARG A 50 -31.55 43.85 18.27
N THR A 51 -31.30 42.54 18.30
CA THR A 51 -30.95 41.64 19.44
C THR A 51 -30.46 40.31 18.79
N GLY A 52 -29.50 39.48 19.24
CA GLY A 52 -28.80 39.24 20.51
C GLY A 52 -29.00 37.74 20.90
N ALA A 53 -28.02 36.88 21.24
CA ALA A 53 -26.55 37.00 21.33
C ALA A 53 -25.84 35.59 21.27
N ASP A 54 -24.50 35.58 21.28
CA ASP A 54 -23.54 34.43 21.27
C ASP A 54 -23.16 34.01 22.74
N PRO A 55 -22.02 33.37 23.17
CA PRO A 55 -20.94 32.57 22.52
C PRO A 55 -20.43 31.30 23.28
N ARG A 56 -19.66 30.42 22.60
CA ARG A 56 -18.60 29.50 23.15
C ARG A 56 -17.58 29.16 22.01
N HIS A 57 -16.29 28.81 22.17
CA HIS A 57 -15.45 28.40 23.31
C HIS A 57 -13.93 28.55 23.01
N ARG A 58 -13.04 28.68 24.03
CA ARG A 58 -11.55 28.45 24.08
C ARG A 58 -11.08 28.66 25.56
N ALA A 59 -9.83 28.54 26.07
CA ALA A 59 -8.57 27.78 25.84
C ALA A 59 -7.70 27.93 27.15
N ASP A 60 -6.45 27.46 27.38
CA ASP A 60 -5.47 26.65 26.64
C ASP A 60 -4.70 25.65 27.56
N ARG A 61 -3.61 26.05 28.27
CA ARG A 61 -2.59 25.11 28.85
C ARG A 61 -1.85 25.59 30.12
N GLY A 62 -1.22 24.64 30.85
CA GLY A 62 -0.18 24.87 31.87
C GLY A 62 0.40 23.55 32.47
N ARG A 63 1.70 23.47 32.85
CA ARG A 63 2.40 22.21 33.24
C ARG A 63 3.63 22.42 34.16
N VAL A 64 3.80 21.61 35.23
CA VAL A 64 5.09 21.32 35.91
C VAL A 64 5.18 19.81 36.33
N ARG A 65 6.30 19.35 36.93
CA ARG A 65 6.80 17.95 37.11
C ARG A 65 6.57 17.38 38.54
N ALA A 66 7.02 16.19 39.02
CA ALA A 66 8.07 15.23 38.59
C ALA A 66 7.95 13.80 39.24
N ALA A 67 8.85 12.87 38.80
CA ALA A 67 9.24 11.54 39.37
C ALA A 67 8.19 10.39 39.32
N GLU A 68 8.52 9.07 39.24
CA GLU A 68 9.81 8.33 39.12
C GLU A 68 9.64 7.05 38.23
N VAL A 69 10.65 6.18 38.02
CA VAL A 69 10.69 5.16 36.93
C VAL A 69 11.38 3.82 37.30
N ALA A 70 10.85 2.69 36.76
CA ALA A 70 11.38 1.30 36.72
C ALA A 70 11.39 0.51 38.06
N ASP A 71 11.43 -0.85 38.12
CA ASP A 71 11.66 -1.88 37.07
C ASP A 71 10.93 -3.24 37.34
N ASP A 72 11.08 -4.21 36.43
CA ASP A 72 10.85 -5.69 36.41
C ASP A 72 10.48 -6.49 37.70
N SER A 73 9.86 -7.70 37.69
CA SER A 73 9.33 -8.58 36.62
C SER A 73 8.40 -9.73 37.16
N LEU A 74 7.66 -10.37 36.23
CA LEU A 74 7.23 -11.80 36.20
C LEU A 74 6.69 -12.54 37.46
N ALA A 75 5.39 -12.84 37.50
CA ALA A 75 4.82 -14.21 37.58
C ALA A 75 3.27 -14.23 37.73
N GLY A 76 2.61 -15.29 37.25
CA GLY A 76 1.22 -15.66 37.60
C GLY A 76 1.16 -17.15 38.03
N PRO A 77 0.01 -17.86 37.96
CA PRO A 77 -1.37 -17.43 37.64
C PRO A 77 -2.44 -17.94 38.65
N ALA A 78 -3.70 -17.48 38.52
CA ALA A 78 -4.94 -18.28 38.76
C ALA A 78 -6.23 -17.44 38.63
N ALA A 79 -7.33 -18.11 38.29
CA ALA A 79 -8.74 -17.66 38.38
C ALA A 79 -9.45 -18.52 39.48
N PRO A 80 -10.77 -18.38 39.83
CA PRO A 80 -11.84 -17.67 39.11
C PRO A 80 -12.95 -16.98 39.97
N ASN A 81 -14.03 -16.59 39.27
CA ASN A 81 -15.44 -16.52 39.68
C ASN A 81 -16.03 -15.27 40.40
N SER A 82 -16.97 -14.64 39.67
CA SER A 82 -18.32 -14.21 40.08
C SER A 82 -18.56 -13.40 41.37
N GLN A 83 -19.21 -12.25 41.23
CA GLN A 83 -20.66 -12.14 41.50
C GLN A 83 -21.26 -10.84 40.93
N ALA A 84 -22.58 -10.75 40.87
CA ALA A 84 -23.34 -9.56 40.49
C ALA A 84 -24.21 -9.08 41.66
N THR A 85 -24.50 -7.78 41.72
CA THR A 85 -25.38 -7.22 42.75
C THR A 85 -26.27 -6.13 42.15
N ALA A 86 -27.59 -6.30 42.25
CA ALA A 86 -28.58 -5.26 42.00
C ALA A 86 -29.40 -5.04 43.28
N ALA A 87 -29.68 -3.77 43.62
CA ALA A 87 -30.33 -3.41 44.87
C ALA A 87 -31.77 -2.91 44.67
N ARG A 88 -32.70 -3.75 45.12
CA ARG A 88 -33.72 -3.48 46.16
C ARG A 88 -34.56 -2.19 46.06
N THR A 89 -35.89 -2.39 46.10
CA THR A 89 -36.82 -1.45 46.74
C THR A 89 -37.57 -2.15 47.90
N ARG A 90 -38.06 -1.35 48.86
CA ARG A 90 -38.77 -1.73 50.11
C ARG A 90 -40.30 -1.80 49.88
N ALA A 91 -41.16 -2.36 50.76
CA ALA A 91 -41.04 -3.31 51.87
C ALA A 91 -42.48 -3.62 52.41
N ALA A 92 -42.57 -4.08 53.67
CA ALA A 92 -43.76 -4.34 54.49
C ALA A 92 -44.41 -5.73 54.32
N ALA A 93 -44.90 -6.24 55.45
CA ALA A 93 -45.49 -7.57 55.62
C ALA A 93 -46.58 -7.49 56.70
N ASN A 94 -47.51 -8.44 56.71
CA ASN A 94 -48.04 -8.97 57.96
C ASN A 94 -48.61 -10.39 57.78
N ASP A 95 -48.89 -11.03 58.90
CA ASP A 95 -49.15 -12.48 59.04
C ASP A 95 -50.66 -12.85 58.94
N GLY A 96 -50.95 -14.13 58.69
CA GLY A 96 -52.32 -14.69 58.62
C GLY A 96 -52.41 -15.97 57.78
N GLY A 97 -52.64 -17.11 58.44
CA GLY A 97 -52.70 -18.44 57.79
C GLY A 97 -54.09 -19.09 57.70
N SER A 98 -54.10 -20.41 57.49
CA SER A 98 -55.23 -21.29 57.07
C SER A 98 -55.61 -21.15 55.58
N GLY A 99 -56.06 -22.20 54.89
CA GLY A 99 -56.20 -23.62 55.28
C GLY A 99 -56.67 -24.51 54.12
N ASP A 100 -56.54 -25.83 54.28
CA ASP A 100 -56.92 -26.93 53.36
C ASP A 100 -56.23 -26.95 51.96
N SER A 101 -55.55 -28.03 51.54
CA SER A 101 -55.93 -29.46 51.35
C SER A 101 -56.85 -29.65 50.12
N VAL A 102 -56.80 -30.70 49.30
CA VAL A 102 -56.32 -32.11 49.37
C VAL A 102 -55.64 -32.42 47.99
N PHE A 103 -54.62 -33.28 47.76
CA PHE A 103 -54.13 -34.49 48.43
C PHE A 103 -52.60 -34.75 48.17
N GLY A 104 -52.10 -35.94 48.55
CA GLY A 104 -50.93 -36.64 47.97
C GLY A 104 -51.38 -37.89 47.18
N THR A 105 -50.60 -38.96 46.99
CA THR A 105 -49.41 -39.45 47.74
C THR A 105 -48.53 -40.39 46.89
N GLU A 106 -47.34 -40.70 47.40
CA GLU A 106 -46.35 -41.61 46.78
C GLU A 106 -46.57 -43.12 47.06
N ALA A 107 -46.05 -43.93 46.14
CA ALA A 107 -45.37 -45.24 46.30
C ALA A 107 -45.75 -46.24 47.42
N LYS A 108 -46.10 -47.48 47.00
CA LYS A 108 -45.40 -48.71 47.45
C LYS A 108 -45.58 -49.90 46.50
N SER A 109 -44.69 -50.89 46.65
CA SER A 109 -44.41 -51.98 45.67
C SER A 109 -45.02 -53.34 46.09
N PRO A 110 -44.64 -54.48 45.46
CA PRO A 110 -45.32 -55.13 44.33
C PRO A 110 -46.00 -56.48 44.73
N PRO A 111 -46.52 -57.28 43.79
CA PRO A 111 -45.70 -58.40 43.26
C PRO A 111 -46.01 -58.81 41.78
N VAL A 112 -45.45 -59.97 41.38
CA VAL A 112 -45.54 -60.68 40.07
C VAL A 112 -44.43 -60.28 39.07
N VAL A 113 -43.97 -61.28 38.30
CA VAL A 113 -42.57 -61.41 37.83
C VAL A 113 -42.50 -61.94 36.39
N SER A 114 -41.39 -61.62 35.70
CA SER A 114 -40.93 -62.14 34.40
C SER A 114 -41.50 -61.44 33.14
N GLY A 115 -40.69 -61.10 32.13
CA GLY A 115 -39.22 -61.17 32.09
C GLY A 115 -38.61 -60.82 30.73
N SER A 116 -37.51 -60.05 30.75
CA SER A 116 -36.52 -59.99 29.65
C SER A 116 -35.62 -61.25 29.70
N PRO A 117 -34.83 -61.63 28.65
CA PRO A 117 -33.70 -60.82 28.19
C PRO A 117 -33.35 -60.94 26.68
N ARG A 118 -32.10 -60.52 26.37
CA ARG A 118 -31.44 -60.39 25.06
C ARG A 118 -31.11 -61.72 24.32
N VAL A 119 -30.66 -61.54 23.07
CA VAL A 119 -29.74 -62.38 22.25
C VAL A 119 -30.40 -63.36 21.26
N ALA A 120 -29.68 -63.56 20.15
CA ALA A 120 -29.79 -64.58 19.09
C ALA A 120 -30.61 -64.23 17.84
N ALA A 121 -30.13 -64.79 16.72
CA ALA A 121 -30.71 -64.73 15.37
C ALA A 121 -30.78 -66.17 14.80
N ARG A 122 -31.18 -66.32 13.52
CA ARG A 122 -31.59 -67.57 12.82
C ARG A 122 -33.05 -67.98 13.12
N ALA A 123 -33.73 -68.73 12.25
CA ALA A 123 -33.26 -69.57 11.13
C ALA A 123 -33.92 -69.24 9.77
N GLY A 124 -33.42 -69.74 8.62
CA GLY A 124 -32.40 -70.80 8.49
C GLY A 124 -31.77 -70.99 7.10
N LEU A 125 -31.04 -72.11 7.00
CA LEU A 125 -30.34 -72.73 5.86
C LEU A 125 -30.74 -74.24 5.89
N PRO A 126 -30.41 -75.12 4.91
CA PRO A 126 -29.32 -75.05 3.92
C PRO A 126 -29.64 -75.66 2.52
N ALA A 127 -28.58 -76.12 1.83
CA ALA A 127 -28.49 -77.12 0.74
C ALA A 127 -28.37 -76.63 -0.72
N GLU A 128 -27.13 -76.71 -1.22
CA GLU A 128 -26.63 -77.32 -2.49
C GLU A 128 -27.27 -77.12 -3.88
N ALA A 129 -26.40 -77.35 -4.89
CA ALA A 129 -26.66 -77.78 -6.27
C ALA A 129 -26.95 -76.76 -7.41
N ALA A 130 -25.92 -76.65 -8.28
CA ALA A 130 -25.97 -76.72 -9.75
C ALA A 130 -26.48 -75.55 -10.65
N ALA A 131 -25.84 -75.51 -11.84
CA ALA A 131 -26.11 -74.80 -13.11
C ALA A 131 -27.44 -74.01 -13.27
N GLY A 132 -27.50 -72.84 -13.90
CA GLY A 132 -26.76 -72.27 -15.04
C GLY A 132 -27.67 -71.23 -15.74
N ARG A 133 -27.40 -70.61 -16.90
CA ARG A 133 -26.35 -70.83 -17.92
C ARG A 133 -26.26 -69.60 -18.89
N ILE A 134 -25.11 -68.90 -18.93
CA ILE A 134 -24.56 -68.16 -20.13
C ILE A 134 -25.32 -66.85 -20.52
N THR A 135 -24.81 -65.74 -21.08
CA THR A 135 -23.57 -65.22 -21.77
C THR A 135 -23.50 -63.68 -21.52
N ARG A 136 -22.44 -62.86 -21.69
CA ARG A 136 -20.95 -62.94 -21.85
C ARG A 136 -20.40 -61.49 -21.58
N ARG A 137 -19.24 -61.31 -20.91
CA ARG A 137 -17.92 -60.80 -21.43
C ARG A 137 -17.97 -59.49 -22.28
N SER A 138 -17.04 -58.53 -22.16
CA SER A 138 -15.66 -58.48 -21.58
C SER A 138 -15.44 -57.10 -20.89
N SER A 139 -14.63 -56.85 -19.84
CA SER A 139 -13.28 -57.31 -19.43
C SER A 139 -12.16 -56.75 -20.33
N ALA A 140 -11.01 -56.21 -19.85
CA ALA A 140 -10.48 -55.86 -18.52
C ALA A 140 -9.37 -54.75 -18.71
N ALA A 141 -8.49 -54.30 -17.80
CA ALA A 141 -8.07 -54.69 -16.44
C ALA A 141 -7.45 -53.47 -15.67
N VAL A 142 -6.85 -53.70 -14.48
CA VAL A 142 -6.18 -52.72 -13.57
C VAL A 142 -5.00 -53.41 -12.85
N LEU A 143 -3.95 -52.70 -12.40
CA LEU A 143 -3.22 -52.89 -11.10
C LEU A 143 -2.04 -51.90 -10.86
N ASN A 144 -1.64 -51.74 -9.59
CA ASN A 144 -0.64 -50.80 -9.01
C ASN A 144 0.50 -51.60 -8.29
N PRO A 145 1.38 -51.01 -7.42
CA PRO A 145 2.42 -49.97 -7.61
C PRO A 145 3.83 -50.38 -7.05
N ALA A 146 4.90 -49.58 -7.26
CA ALA A 146 6.06 -49.34 -6.32
C ALA A 146 7.26 -48.57 -6.96
N GLU A 147 8.12 -47.97 -6.12
CA GLU A 147 9.46 -47.38 -6.42
C GLU A 147 10.61 -48.32 -5.91
N PRO A 148 11.94 -48.03 -5.96
CA PRO A 148 12.71 -46.91 -6.54
C PRO A 148 13.98 -47.29 -7.39
N THR A 149 14.81 -46.28 -7.70
CA THR A 149 16.22 -46.16 -8.26
C THR A 149 17.25 -47.31 -8.04
N PRO A 150 18.44 -47.40 -8.73
CA PRO A 150 19.22 -46.38 -9.48
C PRO A 150 19.92 -46.86 -10.81
N ALA A 151 20.98 -46.16 -11.26
CA ALA A 151 21.85 -46.42 -12.45
C ALA A 151 23.23 -47.07 -12.06
N PRO A 152 24.35 -47.16 -12.87
CA PRO A 152 24.62 -46.75 -14.27
C PRO A 152 25.53 -47.70 -15.14
N SER A 153 25.91 -47.27 -16.37
CA SER A 153 27.13 -47.62 -17.16
C SER A 153 27.30 -49.05 -17.76
N PRO A 154 28.27 -49.32 -18.68
CA PRO A 154 29.02 -48.50 -19.67
C PRO A 154 29.00 -49.12 -21.11
N ILE A 155 29.81 -48.63 -22.09
CA ILE A 155 30.68 -49.40 -23.02
C ILE A 155 31.53 -48.50 -23.96
N VAL A 156 32.56 -49.06 -24.61
CA VAL A 156 33.72 -48.38 -25.27
C VAL A 156 33.73 -48.54 -26.82
N THR A 157 34.58 -47.75 -27.49
CA THR A 157 34.78 -47.58 -28.95
C THR A 157 35.39 -48.76 -29.72
N THR A 158 35.16 -48.79 -31.05
CA THR A 158 36.00 -49.25 -32.20
C THR A 158 35.14 -49.21 -33.49
N ALA A 159 35.62 -49.06 -34.74
CA ALA A 159 36.88 -48.60 -35.34
C ALA A 159 36.60 -48.10 -36.80
N ALA A 160 37.59 -47.50 -37.49
CA ALA A 160 37.52 -47.04 -38.91
C ALA A 160 38.00 -48.16 -39.90
N PRO A 161 38.34 -47.96 -41.23
CA PRO A 161 39.09 -46.84 -41.86
C PRO A 161 38.77 -46.46 -43.35
N ALA A 162 39.62 -45.58 -43.94
CA ALA A 162 40.07 -45.53 -45.37
C ALA A 162 39.12 -45.00 -46.49
N ASP A 163 39.54 -44.22 -47.51
CA ASP A 163 40.77 -43.40 -47.74
C ASP A 163 40.62 -42.40 -48.95
N SER A 164 41.58 -41.46 -49.10
CA SER A 164 42.16 -40.89 -50.35
C SER A 164 41.42 -39.85 -51.24
N ALA A 165 41.62 -38.55 -50.94
CA ALA A 165 42.51 -37.53 -51.61
C ALA A 165 42.67 -37.47 -53.19
N PRO A 166 43.40 -36.49 -53.83
CA PRO A 166 44.26 -35.40 -53.29
C PRO A 166 44.37 -34.03 -54.08
N VAL A 167 45.20 -33.10 -53.53
CA VAL A 167 46.04 -32.02 -54.16
C VAL A 167 45.43 -30.81 -54.91
N ALA A 168 45.74 -29.57 -54.45
CA ALA A 168 46.37 -28.48 -55.25
C ALA A 168 46.84 -27.25 -54.38
N ALA A 169 47.98 -26.65 -54.75
CA ALA A 169 48.86 -25.74 -53.99
C ALA A 169 48.38 -24.28 -53.66
N PRO A 170 49.04 -23.58 -52.70
CA PRO A 170 48.83 -22.16 -52.37
C PRO A 170 49.96 -21.19 -52.84
N SER A 171 49.60 -19.92 -53.12
CA SER A 171 50.46 -18.72 -53.29
C SER A 171 49.56 -17.50 -53.57
N ALA A 172 49.89 -16.23 -53.29
CA ALA A 172 50.90 -15.60 -52.41
C ALA A 172 50.52 -14.10 -52.26
N THR A 173 50.96 -13.42 -51.19
CA THR A 173 50.85 -11.95 -51.05
C THR A 173 52.01 -11.37 -50.25
N GLY A 174 52.58 -10.25 -50.71
CA GLY A 174 53.54 -9.44 -49.97
C GLY A 174 53.78 -8.10 -50.67
N ILE A 175 54.21 -7.09 -49.90
CA ILE A 175 54.53 -5.69 -50.27
C ILE A 175 53.37 -4.90 -50.95
N ASP A 176 53.17 -3.61 -50.70
CA ASP A 176 54.19 -2.56 -50.45
C ASP A 176 53.80 -1.53 -49.35
N SER A 177 54.51 -0.40 -49.32
CA SER A 177 54.75 0.53 -48.23
C SER A 177 53.84 1.77 -48.23
N ALA A 178 53.80 2.55 -47.13
CA ALA A 178 54.22 3.98 -47.09
C ALA A 178 53.67 4.82 -45.89
N VAL A 179 54.56 5.66 -45.34
CA VAL A 179 54.36 7.05 -44.84
C VAL A 179 53.33 7.35 -43.71
N SER A 180 53.86 7.88 -42.61
CA SER A 180 53.41 9.14 -41.99
C SER A 180 54.59 9.87 -41.31
N VAL A 181 54.53 11.20 -41.12
CA VAL A 181 55.66 12.05 -40.68
C VAL A 181 55.13 13.25 -39.87
N ALA A 182 55.93 13.80 -38.95
CA ALA A 182 55.69 15.01 -38.12
C ALA A 182 54.56 14.88 -37.05
N ASP A 183 54.57 15.56 -35.89
CA ASP A 183 55.47 16.55 -35.25
C ASP A 183 55.08 16.71 -33.76
N LEU A 184 55.83 17.26 -32.78
CA LEU A 184 57.27 17.47 -32.52
C LEU A 184 57.43 17.96 -31.04
N GLN A 185 58.59 18.53 -30.69
CA GLN A 185 58.91 19.32 -29.47
C GLN A 185 59.00 18.55 -28.11
N SER A 186 59.87 18.90 -27.15
CA SER A 186 61.17 19.63 -27.20
C SER A 186 61.91 19.57 -25.85
N GLY A 187 63.25 19.39 -25.85
CA GLY A 187 64.15 19.59 -24.68
C GLY A 187 64.38 18.37 -23.78
N THR A 188 65.50 18.19 -23.05
CA THR A 188 66.78 18.95 -22.98
C THR A 188 67.98 18.05 -22.61
N THR A 189 69.19 18.45 -22.98
CA THR A 189 70.53 17.87 -22.70
C THR A 189 71.03 18.13 -21.25
N PRO A 190 72.23 17.67 -20.76
CA PRO A 190 73.36 16.93 -21.37
C PRO A 190 73.72 15.61 -20.60
N SER A 191 74.79 14.81 -20.83
CA SER A 191 76.18 15.06 -21.30
C SER A 191 76.85 13.84 -21.97
N ALA A 192 78.00 14.07 -22.61
CA ALA A 192 78.92 13.12 -23.27
C ALA A 192 80.37 13.37 -22.75
N PRO A 193 81.49 12.86 -23.33
CA PRO A 193 81.73 11.82 -24.36
C PRO A 193 82.45 10.60 -23.71
N ILE A 194 83.33 9.75 -24.27
CA ILE A 194 84.13 9.59 -25.53
C ILE A 194 84.34 8.07 -25.75
N GLY A 195 84.88 7.56 -26.87
CA GLY A 195 85.39 8.17 -28.10
C GLY A 195 85.95 7.09 -29.06
N SER A 196 86.20 7.42 -30.34
CA SER A 196 86.57 6.44 -31.38
C SER A 196 87.75 6.91 -32.25
N ALA A 197 88.72 6.03 -32.50
CA ALA A 197 89.85 6.17 -33.44
C ALA A 197 90.52 4.79 -33.63
N LEU A 198 91.15 4.41 -34.74
CA LEU A 198 91.28 5.05 -36.06
C LEU A 198 91.49 3.94 -37.14
N SER A 199 91.80 4.29 -38.39
CA SER A 199 91.80 3.34 -39.53
C SER A 199 92.97 3.47 -40.52
N TRP A 200 93.44 2.31 -40.99
CA TRP A 200 94.01 1.99 -42.32
C TRP A 200 95.46 2.43 -42.71
N ALA A 201 96.35 1.41 -42.71
CA ALA A 201 97.03 0.83 -43.91
C ALA A 201 98.31 1.44 -44.56
N VAL A 202 99.02 0.54 -45.30
CA VAL A 202 100.12 0.75 -46.29
C VAL A 202 101.49 1.13 -45.66
N LEU A 203 102.66 0.57 -46.00
CA LEU A 203 103.28 0.18 -47.29
C LEU A 203 104.33 -0.96 -47.14
N ALA A 204 104.73 -1.61 -48.25
CA ALA A 204 105.84 -2.58 -48.29
C ALA A 204 106.86 -2.31 -49.43
N VAL A 205 108.15 -2.59 -49.20
CA VAL A 205 109.23 -2.70 -50.20
C VAL A 205 110.24 -3.78 -49.77
N ALA A 206 110.84 -4.51 -50.71
CA ALA A 206 111.75 -5.65 -50.48
C ALA A 206 113.13 -5.48 -51.14
N ARG A 207 114.07 -6.43 -50.89
CA ARG A 207 115.15 -6.85 -51.84
C ARG A 207 115.85 -8.16 -51.43
N ARG A 208 116.50 -8.80 -52.43
CA ARG A 208 117.40 -10.00 -52.36
C ARG A 208 118.88 -9.53 -52.47
N SER A 209 119.97 -10.30 -52.40
CA SER A 209 120.28 -11.77 -52.45
C SER A 209 121.45 -12.09 -51.47
N GLY A 210 122.30 -13.13 -51.52
CA GLY A 210 122.63 -14.19 -52.50
C GLY A 210 123.79 -15.10 -52.00
N THR A 211 124.47 -15.88 -52.85
CA THR A 211 125.52 -16.89 -52.48
C THR A 211 126.79 -16.86 -53.35
N PRO A 212 127.90 -17.50 -52.90
CA PRO A 212 128.85 -18.17 -53.81
C PRO A 212 129.41 -19.54 -53.30
N GLN A 213 130.38 -20.13 -54.02
CA GLN A 213 130.81 -21.56 -54.02
C GLN A 213 132.37 -21.71 -53.97
N PRO A 214 132.98 -22.85 -53.54
CA PRO A 214 134.42 -22.93 -53.16
C PRO A 214 135.40 -23.61 -54.15
N ALA A 215 136.73 -23.52 -53.89
CA ALA A 215 137.85 -24.26 -54.55
C ALA A 215 139.15 -24.32 -53.66
N ALA A 216 140.21 -25.06 -54.06
CA ALA A 216 141.22 -25.66 -53.13
C ALA A 216 142.75 -25.45 -53.38
N ALA A 217 143.55 -25.70 -52.31
CA ALA A 217 144.92 -26.30 -52.18
C ALA A 217 146.25 -25.68 -52.75
N ALA A 218 147.35 -25.69 -51.94
CA ALA A 218 148.68 -26.38 -52.18
C ALA A 218 150.02 -25.71 -51.64
N SER A 219 150.73 -26.41 -50.72
CA SER A 219 152.19 -26.77 -50.64
C SER A 219 153.46 -25.83 -50.66
N ASN A 220 154.36 -26.03 -49.64
CA ASN A 220 155.84 -26.39 -49.70
C ASN A 220 157.06 -25.43 -49.34
N VAL A 221 157.93 -25.92 -48.40
CA VAL A 221 159.44 -25.94 -48.33
C VAL A 221 160.30 -24.75 -47.74
N SER A 222 161.62 -24.95 -47.45
CA SER A 222 162.45 -24.40 -46.32
C SER A 222 163.95 -24.02 -46.60
N ALA A 223 164.67 -23.44 -45.60
CA ALA A 223 166.16 -23.30 -45.40
C ALA A 223 166.47 -22.71 -43.98
N ALA A 224 167.41 -23.15 -43.10
CA ALA A 224 168.90 -23.22 -43.09
C ALA A 224 169.67 -21.86 -42.91
N ALA A 225 170.78 -21.68 -42.16
CA ALA A 225 171.52 -22.41 -41.09
C ALA A 225 172.72 -21.55 -40.54
N ALA A 226 173.31 -21.82 -39.36
CA ALA A 226 174.73 -21.50 -38.97
C ALA A 226 175.13 -21.94 -37.52
N PRO A 227 176.34 -22.51 -37.27
CA PRO A 227 176.83 -22.89 -35.93
C PRO A 227 177.81 -21.88 -35.27
N ARG A 228 178.14 -22.08 -33.98
CA ARG A 228 179.22 -21.36 -33.26
C ARG A 228 180.34 -22.31 -32.81
N GLN A 229 181.57 -21.80 -32.81
CA GLN A 229 182.79 -22.57 -32.49
C GLN A 229 183.33 -22.23 -31.10
N VAL A 230 183.78 -23.23 -30.34
CA VAL A 230 184.42 -23.08 -29.02
C VAL A 230 185.93 -23.26 -29.15
N THR A 231 186.72 -22.34 -28.57
CA THR A 231 188.18 -22.50 -28.43
C THR A 231 188.53 -23.27 -27.16
N ALA A 232 188.41 -24.60 -27.22
CA ALA A 232 188.94 -25.51 -26.20
C ALA A 232 190.43 -25.82 -26.47
N ASN A 233 191.23 -25.98 -25.40
CA ASN A 233 192.65 -26.30 -25.51
C ASN A 233 192.82 -27.74 -26.04
N PRO A 234 193.50 -27.97 -27.19
CA PRO A 234 193.53 -29.28 -27.85
C PRO A 234 194.21 -30.40 -27.03
N ILE A 235 194.94 -30.06 -25.96
CA ILE A 235 195.56 -31.03 -25.05
C ILE A 235 194.58 -31.52 -23.97
N LEU A 236 193.48 -30.82 -23.69
CA LEU A 236 192.49 -31.24 -22.70
C LEU A 236 191.35 -32.07 -23.32
N ALA A 237 190.76 -31.59 -24.41
CA ALA A 237 189.65 -32.27 -25.09
C ALA A 237 190.01 -33.69 -25.57
N PHE A 238 191.29 -33.95 -25.86
CA PHE A 238 191.74 -35.27 -26.32
C PHE A 238 191.84 -36.33 -25.21
N PHE A 239 191.69 -35.96 -23.93
CA PHE A 239 191.89 -36.89 -22.80
C PHE A 239 190.72 -37.01 -21.81
N PHE A 240 189.73 -36.11 -21.83
CA PHE A 240 188.69 -36.01 -20.78
C PHE A 240 187.31 -35.57 -21.33
N ASN A 241 186.62 -36.43 -22.11
CA ASN A 241 185.24 -36.19 -22.59
C ASN A 241 184.19 -36.64 -21.54
N GLN A 242 182.97 -36.11 -21.61
CA GLN A 242 181.81 -36.48 -20.77
C GLN A 242 180.64 -37.03 -21.60
N THR A 243 179.66 -37.65 -20.94
CA THR A 243 178.46 -38.26 -21.56
C THR A 243 177.26 -37.28 -21.54
N PRO A 244 176.48 -37.14 -22.62
CA PRO A 244 175.28 -36.28 -22.67
C PRO A 244 174.10 -36.81 -21.84
N THR A 245 173.17 -35.91 -21.50
CA THR A 245 172.02 -36.16 -20.59
C THR A 245 170.71 -35.51 -21.06
N LEU A 246 169.56 -35.98 -20.55
CA LEU A 246 168.19 -35.48 -20.83
C LEU A 246 167.38 -35.25 -19.53
N SER A 247 166.32 -34.43 -19.56
CA SER A 247 165.35 -34.22 -18.45
C SER A 247 163.97 -33.73 -18.94
N PRO A 248 163.04 -34.62 -19.35
CA PRO A 248 161.82 -34.23 -20.07
C PRO A 248 160.68 -33.56 -19.24
N THR A 249 159.85 -32.74 -19.91
CA THR A 249 158.67 -32.04 -19.35
C THR A 249 157.51 -31.91 -20.36
N GLN A 250 156.24 -31.85 -19.90
CA GLN A 250 155.05 -31.45 -20.67
C GLN A 250 154.73 -29.95 -20.42
N LEU A 251 154.18 -29.26 -21.42
CA LEU A 251 153.95 -27.80 -21.40
C LEU A 251 152.47 -27.37 -21.55
N SER A 252 151.67 -28.00 -22.41
CA SER A 252 150.27 -27.56 -22.64
C SER A 252 149.35 -28.63 -23.26
N GLN A 253 148.04 -28.34 -23.30
CA GLN A 253 147.02 -29.05 -24.07
C GLN A 253 146.20 -28.03 -24.89
N GLY A 254 145.88 -28.35 -26.15
CA GLY A 254 144.99 -27.58 -27.03
C GLY A 254 143.52 -28.03 -26.99
N PRO A 255 142.59 -27.26 -27.60
CA PRO A 255 141.14 -27.50 -27.51
C PRO A 255 140.66 -28.79 -28.21
N THR A 256 141.53 -29.50 -28.93
CA THR A 256 141.27 -30.81 -29.54
C THR A 256 142.12 -31.93 -28.91
N GLY A 257 142.66 -31.72 -27.71
CA GLY A 257 143.45 -32.71 -26.96
C GLY A 257 144.97 -32.72 -27.23
N VAL A 258 145.47 -32.01 -28.24
CA VAL A 258 146.89 -32.02 -28.66
C VAL A 258 147.82 -31.48 -27.57
N ILE A 259 148.93 -32.17 -27.31
CA ILE A 259 149.92 -31.92 -26.24
C ILE A 259 151.28 -31.48 -26.80
N SER A 260 152.01 -30.65 -26.06
CA SER A 260 153.40 -30.25 -26.37
C SER A 260 154.33 -30.31 -25.15
N GLY A 261 155.65 -30.43 -25.36
CA GLY A 261 156.67 -30.54 -24.30
C GLY A 261 158.12 -30.41 -24.79
N SER A 262 159.10 -30.70 -23.92
CA SER A 262 160.53 -30.71 -24.28
C SER A 262 161.37 -31.72 -23.49
N LEU A 263 162.52 -32.13 -24.05
CA LEU A 263 163.43 -33.15 -23.49
C LEU A 263 164.59 -32.59 -22.66
N ASN A 264 164.89 -31.30 -22.78
CA ASN A 264 165.98 -30.57 -22.09
C ASN A 264 167.35 -31.30 -22.12
N PRO A 265 168.06 -31.27 -23.26
CA PRO A 265 169.37 -31.91 -23.43
C PRO A 265 170.52 -31.10 -22.81
N ASN A 266 171.54 -31.78 -22.28
CA ASN A 266 172.75 -31.14 -21.76
C ASN A 266 174.02 -31.99 -21.99
N ASP A 267 175.03 -31.36 -22.58
CA ASP A 267 176.42 -31.80 -22.73
C ASP A 267 177.35 -30.57 -22.63
N PRO A 268 178.38 -30.57 -21.76
CA PRO A 268 179.27 -29.42 -21.58
C PRO A 268 180.46 -29.38 -22.57
N ASP A 269 180.82 -30.50 -23.19
CA ASP A 269 182.10 -30.69 -23.86
C ASP A 269 181.94 -30.93 -25.38
N SER A 270 180.85 -31.58 -25.80
CA SER A 270 180.55 -31.91 -27.19
C SER A 270 179.51 -30.94 -27.80
N PRO A 271 179.84 -30.26 -28.93
CA PRO A 271 178.98 -29.21 -29.50
C PRO A 271 177.84 -29.71 -30.40
N VAL A 272 177.68 -31.02 -30.59
CA VAL A 272 176.65 -31.62 -31.44
C VAL A 272 176.05 -32.85 -30.76
N LEU A 273 174.72 -32.84 -30.61
CA LEU A 273 173.92 -33.94 -30.08
C LEU A 273 172.91 -34.43 -31.13
N THR A 274 172.47 -35.68 -31.01
CA THR A 274 171.43 -36.27 -31.85
C THR A 274 170.44 -37.09 -31.01
N TYR A 275 169.15 -37.02 -31.36
CA TYR A 275 168.06 -37.72 -30.67
C TYR A 275 167.50 -38.87 -31.51
N THR A 276 167.14 -39.97 -30.86
CA THR A 276 166.41 -41.09 -31.46
C THR A 276 165.35 -41.61 -30.51
N VAL A 277 164.10 -41.77 -30.97
CA VAL A 277 163.03 -42.42 -30.21
C VAL A 277 163.37 -43.90 -30.04
N ALA A 278 163.33 -44.39 -28.79
CA ALA A 278 163.52 -45.79 -28.43
C ALA A 278 162.18 -46.54 -28.28
N ARG A 279 161.08 -45.84 -27.96
CA ARG A 279 159.71 -46.37 -27.96
C ARG A 279 158.71 -45.25 -28.29
N GLU A 280 157.81 -45.50 -29.24
CA GLU A 280 156.69 -44.62 -29.63
C GLU A 280 155.46 -44.82 -28.72
N PRO A 281 154.52 -43.85 -28.64
CA PRO A 281 153.23 -43.99 -27.95
C PRO A 281 152.19 -44.81 -28.76
N VAL A 282 151.02 -45.07 -28.16
CA VAL A 282 149.92 -45.90 -28.71
C VAL A 282 148.71 -45.07 -29.13
N ASP A 283 148.09 -44.32 -28.22
CA ASP A 283 146.79 -43.64 -28.48
C ASP A 283 146.93 -42.27 -29.19
N GLY A 284 148.04 -42.08 -29.91
CA GLY A 284 148.36 -40.83 -30.61
C GLY A 284 149.74 -40.82 -31.27
N VAL A 285 150.08 -39.72 -31.95
CA VAL A 285 151.32 -39.59 -32.75
C VAL A 285 152.30 -38.60 -32.10
N LEU A 286 153.58 -38.98 -32.05
CA LEU A 286 154.70 -38.18 -31.53
C LEU A 286 155.54 -37.54 -32.65
N ALA A 287 156.11 -36.36 -32.38
CA ALA A 287 157.21 -35.77 -33.14
C ALA A 287 158.21 -35.08 -32.21
N ILE A 288 159.50 -35.03 -32.59
CA ILE A 288 160.60 -34.41 -31.84
C ILE A 288 161.46 -33.55 -32.81
N ASP A 289 161.91 -32.37 -32.37
CA ASP A 289 162.76 -31.46 -33.16
C ASP A 289 164.27 -31.56 -32.83
N ALA A 290 165.07 -30.73 -33.51
CA ALA A 290 166.53 -30.74 -33.40
C ALA A 290 167.08 -30.04 -32.13
N ASP A 291 166.27 -29.26 -31.42
CA ASP A 291 166.61 -28.65 -30.12
C ASP A 291 166.12 -29.53 -28.95
N GLY A 292 165.32 -30.57 -29.24
CA GLY A 292 164.81 -31.55 -28.29
C GLY A 292 163.37 -31.28 -27.82
N ASN A 293 162.58 -30.44 -28.49
CA ASN A 293 161.16 -30.23 -28.15
C ASN A 293 160.28 -31.32 -28.79
N TYR A 294 159.11 -31.62 -28.20
CA TYR A 294 158.20 -32.65 -28.69
C TYR A 294 156.73 -32.22 -28.74
N THR A 295 155.92 -32.95 -29.51
CA THR A 295 154.46 -32.78 -29.65
C THR A 295 153.77 -34.14 -29.76
N TYR A 296 152.64 -34.33 -29.08
CA TYR A 296 151.83 -35.55 -29.07
C TYR A 296 150.36 -35.23 -29.43
N THR A 297 149.75 -35.98 -30.36
CA THR A 297 148.36 -35.75 -30.83
C THR A 297 147.49 -36.99 -30.58
N PRO A 298 146.44 -36.92 -29.74
CA PRO A 298 145.55 -38.04 -29.45
C PRO A 298 144.37 -38.17 -30.44
N ASP A 299 143.75 -39.36 -30.48
CA ASP A 299 142.58 -39.66 -31.33
C ASP A 299 141.25 -39.05 -30.81
N ARG A 300 140.26 -38.86 -31.72
CA ARG A 300 138.98 -38.17 -31.38
C ARG A 300 138.24 -38.82 -30.21
N ALA A 301 138.20 -40.15 -30.11
CA ALA A 301 137.54 -40.84 -29.01
C ALA A 301 138.25 -40.57 -27.67
N ALA A 302 139.59 -40.65 -27.64
CA ALA A 302 140.40 -40.29 -26.49
C ALA A 302 140.22 -38.82 -26.08
N ALA A 303 140.01 -37.91 -27.04
CA ALA A 303 139.71 -36.50 -26.76
C ALA A 303 138.31 -36.24 -26.15
N HIS A 304 137.33 -37.12 -26.34
CA HIS A 304 136.00 -36.99 -25.69
C HIS A 304 135.96 -37.63 -24.29
N ILE A 305 136.99 -38.40 -23.88
CA ILE A 305 137.01 -39.13 -22.58
C ILE A 305 138.23 -38.87 -21.67
N GLY A 306 139.35 -38.39 -22.21
CA GLY A 306 140.61 -38.15 -21.49
C GLY A 306 141.48 -39.41 -21.27
N ILE A 307 142.81 -39.27 -21.40
CA ILE A 307 143.80 -40.38 -21.33
C ILE A 307 145.19 -39.94 -20.78
N THR A 308 146.11 -40.91 -20.58
CA THR A 308 147.52 -40.69 -20.19
C THR A 308 148.44 -41.74 -20.85
N GLU A 309 149.63 -41.35 -21.32
CA GLU A 309 150.49 -42.10 -22.26
C GLU A 309 152.01 -41.91 -22.01
N THR A 310 152.90 -42.83 -22.47
CA THR A 310 154.38 -42.77 -22.26
C THR A 310 155.25 -43.24 -23.45
N PHE A 311 156.43 -42.63 -23.62
CA PHE A 311 157.41 -42.93 -24.69
C PHE A 311 158.87 -42.74 -24.22
N GLU A 312 159.88 -43.14 -25.03
CA GLU A 312 161.32 -43.12 -24.64
C GLU A 312 162.24 -42.57 -25.73
N VAL A 313 163.31 -41.85 -25.34
CA VAL A 313 164.24 -41.15 -26.25
C VAL A 313 165.70 -41.23 -25.78
N THR A 314 166.62 -41.47 -26.71
CA THR A 314 168.09 -41.54 -26.53
C THR A 314 168.79 -40.31 -27.10
N VAL A 315 169.87 -39.86 -26.46
CA VAL A 315 170.80 -38.81 -26.94
C VAL A 315 172.23 -39.35 -27.06
N SER A 316 173.01 -38.90 -28.05
CA SER A 316 174.43 -39.23 -28.22
C SER A 316 175.26 -38.06 -28.76
N ASP A 317 176.54 -38.01 -28.37
CA ASP A 317 177.53 -36.99 -28.75
C ASP A 317 178.48 -37.44 -29.88
N ALA A 318 178.39 -38.69 -30.33
CA ALA A 318 179.35 -39.38 -31.20
C ALA A 318 179.55 -38.77 -32.61
N ALA A 319 178.83 -37.69 -32.92
CA ALA A 319 179.11 -36.80 -34.06
C ALA A 319 180.37 -35.92 -33.86
N SER A 320 180.87 -35.79 -32.62
CA SER A 320 181.81 -34.71 -32.24
C SER A 320 183.31 -35.03 -32.37
N GLY A 321 183.78 -36.28 -32.24
CA GLY A 321 185.22 -36.57 -32.42
C GLY A 321 185.76 -37.94 -31.99
N PHE A 322 187.07 -37.98 -31.72
CA PHE A 322 187.80 -39.15 -31.17
C PHE A 322 188.81 -38.66 -30.11
N ALA A 323 188.91 -39.37 -28.99
CA ALA A 323 189.76 -39.03 -27.84
C ALA A 323 190.39 -40.31 -27.23
N ILE A 324 191.39 -40.15 -26.35
CA ILE A 324 192.06 -41.24 -25.63
C ILE A 324 191.95 -41.01 -24.12
N HIS A 325 191.14 -41.83 -23.44
CA HIS A 325 190.68 -41.60 -22.06
C HIS A 325 191.79 -41.74 -20.99
N GLY A 326 192.57 -40.67 -20.81
CA GLY A 326 193.53 -40.49 -19.71
C GLY A 326 194.61 -41.57 -19.57
N PHE A 327 195.19 -41.67 -18.37
CA PHE A 327 196.27 -42.62 -18.07
C PHE A 327 195.82 -44.09 -18.12
N ALA A 328 194.51 -44.35 -17.92
CA ALA A 328 193.92 -45.68 -18.09
C ALA A 328 193.93 -46.14 -19.56
N GLY A 329 193.56 -45.24 -20.49
CA GLY A 329 193.61 -45.51 -21.93
C GLY A 329 195.03 -45.81 -22.44
N LEU A 330 196.06 -45.18 -21.85
CA LEU A 330 197.46 -45.48 -22.18
C LEU A 330 197.88 -46.89 -21.72
N LEU A 331 197.34 -47.40 -20.60
CA LEU A 331 197.67 -48.72 -20.08
C LEU A 331 197.08 -49.86 -20.95
N HIS A 332 195.88 -49.65 -21.51
CA HIS A 332 195.26 -50.57 -22.47
C HIS A 332 196.03 -50.70 -23.80
N LEU A 333 196.99 -49.80 -24.09
CA LEU A 333 197.83 -49.89 -25.28
C LEU A 333 198.90 -51.01 -25.18
N LEU A 334 199.19 -51.54 -23.99
CA LEU A 334 200.30 -52.47 -23.74
C LEU A 334 199.89 -53.88 -23.27
N THR A 335 198.59 -54.19 -23.18
CA THR A 335 198.08 -55.54 -22.88
C THR A 335 197.13 -56.05 -23.97
N PHE A 336 197.67 -56.84 -24.91
CA PHE A 336 196.94 -57.67 -25.89
C PHE A 336 195.86 -57.03 -26.81
N GLY A 337 195.76 -55.71 -26.88
CA GLY A 337 195.66 -54.95 -28.14
C GLY A 337 194.34 -54.86 -28.94
N LEU A 338 194.34 -53.84 -29.81
CA LEU A 338 193.47 -53.56 -30.97
C LEU A 338 192.09 -52.85 -30.71
N LEU A 339 192.00 -51.62 -31.23
CA LEU A 339 190.83 -50.72 -31.38
C LEU A 339 190.22 -50.07 -30.12
N GLY A 340 189.64 -48.88 -30.33
CA GLY A 340 188.93 -48.05 -29.35
C GLY A 340 187.85 -47.17 -30.01
N SER A 341 186.90 -46.67 -29.22
CA SER A 341 185.57 -46.16 -29.66
C SER A 341 185.52 -44.66 -30.02
N ARG A 342 184.34 -44.12 -30.37
CA ARG A 342 184.14 -42.77 -30.96
C ARG A 342 183.13 -41.83 -30.25
N GLY A 343 182.63 -42.14 -29.04
CA GLY A 343 181.68 -41.27 -28.31
C GLY A 343 180.74 -42.03 -27.39
N ASP A 344 179.88 -41.28 -26.70
CA ASP A 344 179.00 -41.69 -25.59
C ASP A 344 177.49 -41.44 -25.88
N SER A 345 176.60 -41.92 -25.00
CA SER A 345 175.13 -41.80 -25.15
C SER A 345 174.34 -42.08 -23.85
N SER A 346 173.12 -41.54 -23.72
CA SER A 346 172.17 -41.87 -22.62
C SER A 346 170.68 -41.83 -23.07
N THR A 347 169.75 -42.36 -22.26
CA THR A 347 168.32 -42.54 -22.62
C THR A 347 167.39 -42.13 -21.46
N ALA A 348 166.21 -41.57 -21.78
CA ALA A 348 165.19 -41.15 -20.80
C ALA A 348 163.74 -41.46 -21.27
N THR A 349 162.81 -41.52 -20.31
CA THR A 349 161.37 -41.77 -20.53
C THR A 349 160.55 -40.48 -20.37
N VAL A 350 159.42 -40.38 -21.08
CA VAL A 350 158.49 -39.22 -21.12
C VAL A 350 157.05 -39.68 -20.87
N THR A 351 156.19 -38.79 -20.36
CA THR A 351 154.78 -39.06 -20.01
C THR A 351 153.91 -37.86 -20.37
N VAL A 352 152.68 -38.08 -20.87
CA VAL A 352 151.71 -37.04 -21.26
C VAL A 352 150.27 -37.38 -20.85
N THR A 353 149.41 -36.37 -20.62
CA THR A 353 147.99 -36.51 -20.19
C THR A 353 147.04 -35.56 -20.96
N VAL A 354 145.79 -36.00 -21.19
CA VAL A 354 144.72 -35.37 -22.01
C VAL A 354 143.36 -35.35 -21.27
N THR A 355 142.52 -34.31 -21.48
CA THR A 355 141.17 -34.14 -20.86
C THR A 355 139.96 -34.10 -21.84
N PRO A 356 138.69 -34.29 -21.39
CA PRO A 356 137.47 -34.49 -22.21
C PRO A 356 136.71 -33.21 -22.70
N VAL A 357 135.74 -33.36 -23.63
CA VAL A 357 134.80 -32.33 -24.16
C VAL A 357 133.50 -32.92 -24.77
N ASN A 358 132.32 -32.27 -24.57
CA ASN A 358 130.99 -32.54 -25.19
C ASN A 358 130.02 -31.32 -24.98
N GLU A 359 128.98 -31.12 -25.82
CA GLU A 359 127.85 -30.16 -25.62
C GLU A 359 126.48 -30.88 -25.42
N ALA A 360 125.38 -30.15 -25.23
CA ALA A 360 124.05 -30.66 -24.81
C ALA A 360 122.86 -30.06 -25.62
N PRO A 361 121.71 -30.75 -25.73
CA PRO A 361 120.63 -30.40 -26.66
C PRO A 361 119.67 -29.30 -26.21
N THR A 362 118.92 -28.76 -27.17
CA THR A 362 117.91 -27.70 -27.01
C THR A 362 116.54 -28.12 -27.57
N ALA A 363 115.44 -27.49 -27.14
CA ALA A 363 114.07 -27.85 -27.57
C ALA A 363 113.11 -26.65 -27.69
N THR A 364 112.15 -26.73 -28.61
CA THR A 364 111.05 -25.75 -28.85
C THR A 364 109.74 -26.46 -29.19
N PHE A 365 108.58 -25.77 -29.15
CA PHE A 365 107.28 -26.38 -29.43
C PHE A 365 106.34 -25.51 -30.30
N SER A 366 105.32 -26.14 -30.88
CA SER A 366 104.19 -25.48 -31.55
C SER A 366 102.85 -26.16 -31.22
N VAL A 367 101.75 -25.41 -31.27
CA VAL A 367 100.37 -25.92 -31.07
C VAL A 367 99.41 -25.39 -32.14
N GLY A 368 98.53 -26.26 -32.62
CA GLY A 368 97.42 -25.90 -33.50
C GLY A 368 96.14 -25.57 -32.74
N SER A 369 95.11 -25.16 -33.48
CA SER A 369 93.75 -25.01 -32.94
C SER A 369 93.10 -26.36 -32.62
N PRO A 370 92.14 -26.43 -31.68
CA PRO A 370 91.32 -27.62 -31.46
C PRO A 370 90.46 -27.97 -32.68
N ASP A 371 90.18 -29.27 -32.86
CA ASP A 371 89.15 -29.74 -33.80
C ASP A 371 87.73 -29.73 -33.20
N SER A 372 86.75 -30.25 -33.93
CA SER A 372 85.34 -30.32 -33.48
C SER A 372 85.11 -31.22 -32.26
N ALA A 373 86.01 -32.17 -31.98
CA ALA A 373 86.00 -32.97 -30.75
C ALA A 373 86.74 -32.25 -29.59
N GLY A 374 87.39 -31.12 -29.86
CA GLY A 374 88.24 -30.37 -28.92
C GLY A 374 89.68 -30.88 -28.88
N VAL A 375 90.06 -31.79 -29.79
CA VAL A 375 91.40 -32.39 -29.82
C VAL A 375 92.40 -31.40 -30.42
N VAL A 376 93.49 -31.15 -29.71
CA VAL A 376 94.60 -30.27 -30.13
C VAL A 376 95.76 -31.13 -30.63
N ARG A 377 96.47 -30.66 -31.65
CA ARG A 377 97.73 -31.26 -32.12
C ARG A 377 98.85 -30.24 -32.06
N GLY A 378 100.06 -30.72 -31.83
CA GLY A 378 101.26 -29.88 -31.76
C GLY A 378 102.51 -30.68 -32.02
N THR A 379 103.66 -30.01 -31.96
CA THR A 379 104.98 -30.60 -32.21
C THR A 379 105.99 -30.08 -31.19
N VAL A 380 106.98 -30.90 -30.86
CA VAL A 380 108.23 -30.51 -30.20
C VAL A 380 109.37 -30.77 -31.18
N VAL A 381 110.32 -29.84 -31.27
CA VAL A 381 111.49 -29.93 -32.16
C VAL A 381 112.74 -29.64 -31.34
N GLY A 382 113.66 -30.60 -31.31
CA GLY A 382 114.96 -30.46 -30.68
C GLY A 382 116.11 -30.32 -31.68
N ALA A 383 117.23 -29.77 -31.21
CA ALA A 383 118.48 -29.64 -31.95
C ALA A 383 119.69 -29.72 -31.01
N ASP A 384 120.78 -30.32 -31.50
CA ASP A 384 122.02 -30.57 -30.76
C ASP A 384 123.24 -29.85 -31.38
N GLY A 385 124.27 -29.61 -30.57
CA GLY A 385 125.51 -28.90 -30.95
C GLY A 385 126.56 -29.77 -31.63
N ASP A 386 126.83 -30.96 -31.09
CA ASP A 386 127.85 -31.90 -31.63
C ASP A 386 127.31 -32.78 -32.77
N GLY A 387 125.98 -32.92 -32.85
CA GLY A 387 125.25 -33.58 -33.93
C GLY A 387 124.61 -34.92 -33.54
N ASP A 388 124.39 -35.17 -32.25
CA ASP A 388 124.01 -36.48 -31.72
C ASP A 388 122.51 -36.83 -31.87
N PRO A 389 122.15 -38.13 -31.89
CA PRO A 389 120.77 -38.57 -32.11
C PRO A 389 119.84 -38.26 -30.92
N LEU A 390 118.73 -37.58 -31.20
CA LEU A 390 117.77 -37.13 -30.18
C LEU A 390 116.56 -38.07 -30.00
N THR A 391 116.13 -38.22 -28.74
CA THR A 391 114.95 -38.98 -28.29
C THR A 391 113.94 -38.06 -27.59
N TYR A 392 112.64 -38.25 -27.84
CA TYR A 392 111.55 -37.43 -27.29
C TYR A 392 110.76 -38.16 -26.20
N GLY A 393 110.41 -37.47 -25.11
CA GLY A 393 109.69 -38.01 -23.95
C GLY A 393 108.74 -37.00 -23.29
N GLY A 394 108.04 -37.41 -22.22
CA GLY A 394 107.16 -36.52 -21.45
C GLY A 394 105.92 -37.18 -20.84
N SER A 395 105.13 -36.37 -20.13
CA SER A 395 103.91 -36.84 -19.43
C SER A 395 102.72 -37.03 -20.39
N ARG A 396 101.90 -38.06 -20.11
CA ARG A 396 100.85 -38.55 -21.04
C ARG A 396 99.40 -38.30 -20.58
N SER A 397 99.20 -37.61 -19.45
CA SER A 397 97.87 -37.23 -18.95
C SER A 397 97.92 -36.12 -17.90
N THR A 398 96.96 -35.21 -17.95
CA THR A 398 96.67 -34.19 -16.94
C THR A 398 95.34 -34.52 -16.23
N SER A 399 94.85 -33.63 -15.36
CA SER A 399 93.48 -33.70 -14.81
C SER A 399 92.40 -33.29 -15.81
N LYS A 400 92.76 -32.57 -16.90
CA LYS A 400 91.82 -32.05 -17.89
C LYS A 400 91.81 -32.82 -19.20
N GLY A 401 92.88 -33.53 -19.56
CA GLY A 401 92.99 -34.29 -20.81
C GLY A 401 94.15 -35.29 -20.86
N THR A 402 94.31 -35.97 -21.99
CA THR A 402 95.39 -36.95 -22.24
C THR A 402 96.32 -36.51 -23.37
N VAL A 403 97.60 -36.84 -23.27
CA VAL A 403 98.66 -36.45 -24.22
C VAL A 403 99.30 -37.70 -24.82
N VAL A 404 99.32 -37.77 -26.15
CA VAL A 404 99.96 -38.86 -26.89
C VAL A 404 101.05 -38.28 -27.78
N MET A 405 102.31 -38.44 -27.37
CA MET A 405 103.50 -38.10 -28.15
C MET A 405 103.99 -39.27 -29.01
N ALA A 406 104.50 -38.95 -30.19
CA ALA A 406 105.15 -39.84 -31.14
C ALA A 406 106.69 -39.63 -31.16
N THR A 407 107.42 -40.60 -31.68
CA THR A 407 108.91 -40.57 -31.75
C THR A 407 109.48 -39.51 -32.69
N SER A 408 108.64 -38.84 -33.48
CA SER A 408 108.97 -37.70 -34.35
C SER A 408 108.93 -36.35 -33.62
N GLY A 409 108.49 -36.29 -32.37
CA GLY A 409 108.22 -35.05 -31.64
C GLY A 409 106.78 -34.53 -31.78
N ASP A 410 105.98 -35.08 -32.70
CA ASP A 410 104.54 -34.78 -32.81
C ASP A 410 103.77 -35.23 -31.56
N PHE A 411 102.74 -34.49 -31.15
CA PHE A 411 101.81 -34.92 -30.10
C PHE A 411 100.35 -34.55 -30.40
N THR A 412 99.44 -35.27 -29.73
CA THR A 412 98.00 -35.00 -29.72
C THR A 412 97.50 -34.91 -28.27
N TYR A 413 96.76 -33.85 -27.96
CA TYR A 413 96.07 -33.63 -26.68
C TYR A 413 94.56 -33.81 -26.85
N THR A 414 93.93 -34.61 -25.99
CA THR A 414 92.47 -34.83 -25.98
C THR A 414 91.88 -34.38 -24.64
N PRO A 415 91.09 -33.30 -24.57
CA PRO A 415 90.42 -32.90 -23.33
C PRO A 415 89.29 -33.87 -22.95
N THR A 416 89.04 -33.97 -21.65
CA THR A 416 87.90 -34.69 -21.07
C THR A 416 86.61 -33.92 -21.28
N ALA A 417 85.47 -34.64 -21.34
CA ALA A 417 84.15 -34.02 -21.43
C ALA A 417 83.89 -33.05 -20.25
N ALA A 418 84.27 -33.44 -19.03
CA ALA A 418 84.11 -32.60 -17.83
C ALA A 418 84.90 -31.28 -17.92
N ALA A 419 86.12 -31.29 -18.49
CA ALA A 419 86.88 -30.06 -18.69
C ALA A 419 86.28 -29.16 -19.80
N ARG A 420 85.73 -29.76 -20.87
CA ARG A 420 84.99 -29.02 -21.90
C ARG A 420 83.68 -28.41 -21.36
N HIS A 421 83.01 -29.10 -20.45
CA HIS A 421 81.79 -28.62 -19.80
C HIS A 421 82.06 -27.51 -18.79
N ALA A 422 83.08 -27.67 -17.93
CA ALA A 422 83.55 -26.59 -17.06
C ALA A 422 83.88 -25.31 -17.86
N ALA A 423 84.59 -25.44 -18.99
CA ALA A 423 84.91 -24.32 -19.89
C ALA A 423 83.69 -23.62 -20.52
N ALA A 424 82.52 -24.29 -20.54
CA ALA A 424 81.25 -23.76 -21.07
C ALA A 424 80.42 -22.95 -20.06
N SER A 425 80.75 -23.00 -18.76
CA SER A 425 80.04 -22.20 -17.76
C SER A 425 80.08 -20.72 -18.14
N LEU A 426 78.94 -20.03 -17.99
CA LEU A 426 78.85 -18.57 -18.14
C LEU A 426 79.71 -17.82 -17.11
N THR A 427 80.20 -18.51 -16.08
CA THR A 427 81.13 -17.99 -15.06
C THR A 427 82.57 -18.51 -15.19
N ALA A 428 82.89 -19.34 -16.19
CA ALA A 428 84.23 -19.92 -16.33
C ALA A 428 85.30 -18.86 -16.66
N THR A 429 86.49 -19.07 -16.11
CA THR A 429 87.67 -18.20 -16.23
C THR A 429 88.57 -18.63 -17.39
N ASP A 430 89.58 -17.84 -17.72
CA ASP A 430 90.58 -18.21 -18.72
C ASP A 430 91.37 -19.47 -18.31
N ALA A 431 91.59 -19.66 -17.00
CA ALA A 431 92.24 -20.84 -16.45
C ALA A 431 91.43 -22.13 -16.66
N ASP A 432 90.10 -22.05 -16.81
CA ASP A 432 89.24 -23.20 -17.11
C ASP A 432 89.35 -23.62 -18.58
N ARG A 433 89.66 -22.66 -19.47
CA ARG A 433 89.71 -22.82 -20.94
C ARG A 433 91.09 -23.20 -21.50
N ILE A 434 92.06 -23.51 -20.64
CA ILE A 434 93.40 -23.98 -21.03
C ILE A 434 93.87 -25.17 -20.17
N ASP A 435 94.89 -25.87 -20.63
CA ASP A 435 95.62 -26.91 -19.90
C ASP A 435 97.12 -26.86 -20.25
N ALA A 436 97.97 -27.43 -19.41
CA ALA A 436 99.43 -27.41 -19.61
C ALA A 436 100.15 -28.68 -19.12
N PHE A 437 101.25 -29.04 -19.79
CA PHE A 437 102.03 -30.25 -19.52
C PHE A 437 103.46 -30.15 -20.06
N ASP A 438 104.40 -30.86 -19.44
CA ASP A 438 105.82 -30.87 -19.82
C ASP A 438 106.21 -32.05 -20.71
N LEU A 439 107.06 -31.76 -21.70
CA LEU A 439 107.69 -32.70 -22.64
C LEU A 439 109.21 -32.49 -22.65
N SER A 440 109.99 -33.50 -23.04
CA SER A 440 111.46 -33.48 -22.98
C SER A 440 112.14 -34.03 -24.24
N VAL A 441 113.40 -33.66 -24.43
CA VAL A 441 114.30 -34.15 -25.50
C VAL A 441 115.66 -34.48 -24.89
N THR A 442 116.24 -35.62 -25.26
CA THR A 442 117.48 -36.20 -24.69
C THR A 442 118.40 -36.69 -25.81
N ASP A 443 119.72 -36.57 -25.64
CA ASP A 443 120.75 -37.03 -26.60
C ASP A 443 121.18 -38.50 -26.38
N SER A 444 122.32 -38.91 -26.95
CA SER A 444 122.92 -40.24 -26.78
C SER A 444 123.97 -40.37 -25.67
N TYR A 445 124.20 -39.30 -24.90
CA TYR A 445 125.14 -39.20 -23.78
C TYR A 445 124.45 -38.79 -22.45
N ASP A 446 123.11 -38.86 -22.42
CA ASP A 446 122.16 -38.64 -21.31
C ASP A 446 121.88 -37.16 -20.93
N ASP A 447 122.34 -36.16 -21.69
CA ASP A 447 122.00 -34.74 -21.46
C ASP A 447 120.64 -34.38 -22.09
N SER A 448 119.91 -33.39 -21.51
CA SER A 448 118.46 -33.23 -21.75
C SER A 448 117.88 -31.80 -21.61
N ALA A 449 116.88 -31.49 -22.44
CA ALA A 449 116.06 -30.28 -22.39
C ALA A 449 114.56 -30.58 -22.10
N VAL A 450 113.85 -29.64 -21.49
CA VAL A 450 112.41 -29.75 -21.12
C VAL A 450 111.64 -28.51 -21.60
N VAL A 451 110.41 -28.70 -22.05
CA VAL A 451 109.52 -27.64 -22.56
C VAL A 451 108.08 -27.81 -22.05
N THR A 452 107.53 -26.73 -21.45
CA THR A 452 106.14 -26.67 -21.00
C THR A 452 105.24 -26.25 -22.16
N VAL A 453 104.33 -27.14 -22.55
CA VAL A 453 103.31 -26.90 -23.57
C VAL A 453 102.01 -26.43 -22.91
N THR A 454 101.34 -25.44 -23.51
CA THR A 454 99.98 -25.01 -23.13
C THR A 454 99.03 -25.22 -24.32
N VAL A 455 97.83 -25.74 -24.04
CA VAL A 455 96.80 -26.05 -25.05
C VAL A 455 95.44 -25.43 -24.68
N PRO A 456 94.66 -24.93 -25.65
CA PRO A 456 93.30 -24.44 -25.40
C PRO A 456 92.27 -25.58 -25.33
N ILE A 457 91.24 -25.40 -24.50
CA ILE A 457 90.07 -26.29 -24.38
C ILE A 457 88.86 -25.59 -24.99
N THR A 458 88.28 -26.20 -26.02
CA THR A 458 87.00 -25.73 -26.59
C THR A 458 85.83 -26.11 -25.66
N PRO A 459 84.96 -25.16 -25.28
CA PRO A 459 83.73 -25.45 -24.53
C PRO A 459 82.84 -26.52 -25.19
N ALA A 460 82.02 -27.20 -24.38
CA ALA A 460 80.88 -28.00 -24.83
C ALA A 460 79.80 -28.01 -23.74
N ASN A 461 78.54 -27.83 -24.13
CA ASN A 461 77.35 -27.97 -23.28
C ASN A 461 76.19 -28.45 -24.17
N VAL A 462 75.29 -29.26 -23.63
CA VAL A 462 74.10 -29.78 -24.33
C VAL A 462 72.84 -29.12 -23.78
N ASN A 463 72.25 -28.21 -24.56
CA ASN A 463 71.04 -27.46 -24.18
C ASN A 463 69.97 -28.35 -23.49
N PRO A 464 69.35 -27.85 -22.40
CA PRO A 464 68.34 -28.59 -21.67
C PRO A 464 67.08 -28.84 -22.50
N THR A 465 66.41 -29.94 -22.17
CA THR A 465 65.10 -30.29 -22.72
C THR A 465 64.02 -29.99 -21.69
N ALA A 466 62.84 -29.54 -22.11
CA ALA A 466 61.74 -29.25 -21.19
C ALA A 466 60.38 -29.56 -21.81
N THR A 467 59.42 -29.92 -20.96
CA THR A 467 58.03 -30.17 -21.37
C THR A 467 57.03 -29.43 -20.47
N PRO A 468 55.91 -28.93 -21.01
CA PRO A 468 54.86 -28.28 -20.23
C PRO A 468 53.97 -29.30 -19.51
N SER A 469 53.59 -28.98 -18.27
CA SER A 469 52.48 -29.62 -17.57
C SER A 469 51.52 -28.53 -17.07
N VAL A 470 50.22 -28.68 -17.36
CA VAL A 470 49.19 -27.67 -17.09
C VAL A 470 47.99 -28.35 -16.44
N GLY A 471 47.57 -27.84 -15.27
CA GLY A 471 46.37 -28.28 -14.59
C GLY A 471 45.10 -27.72 -15.25
N VAL A 472 43.95 -28.29 -14.88
CA VAL A 472 42.65 -27.68 -15.22
C VAL A 472 42.44 -26.40 -14.39
N PRO A 473 41.81 -25.34 -14.92
CA PRO A 473 41.51 -24.15 -14.14
C PRO A 473 40.51 -24.46 -13.03
N ASN A 474 40.70 -23.84 -11.85
CA ASN A 474 39.73 -23.91 -10.77
C ASN A 474 38.42 -23.20 -11.20
N ALA A 475 37.29 -23.91 -11.17
CA ALA A 475 36.02 -23.36 -11.65
C ALA A 475 35.55 -22.10 -10.90
N SER A 476 35.86 -21.98 -9.60
CA SER A 476 35.47 -20.84 -8.78
C SER A 476 36.42 -19.65 -8.96
N THR A 477 37.73 -19.85 -8.79
CA THR A 477 38.71 -18.75 -8.81
C THR A 477 39.25 -18.41 -10.19
N GLY A 478 39.20 -19.35 -11.15
CA GLY A 478 39.81 -19.25 -12.47
C GLY A 478 41.31 -19.54 -12.49
N VAL A 479 41.93 -19.78 -11.34
CA VAL A 479 43.38 -20.02 -11.20
C VAL A 479 43.78 -21.32 -11.87
N VAL A 480 44.89 -21.29 -12.62
CA VAL A 480 45.53 -22.45 -13.25
C VAL A 480 46.89 -22.65 -12.58
N THR A 481 47.20 -23.86 -12.15
CA THR A 481 48.56 -24.23 -11.74
C THR A 481 49.20 -25.15 -12.77
N GLY A 482 50.53 -25.14 -12.84
CA GLY A 482 51.28 -26.00 -13.75
C GLY A 482 52.75 -26.08 -13.38
N ARG A 483 53.55 -26.71 -14.25
CA ARG A 483 54.99 -26.87 -14.04
C ARG A 483 55.73 -27.08 -15.37
N VAL A 484 56.93 -26.49 -15.48
CA VAL A 484 57.94 -26.89 -16.46
C VAL A 484 58.67 -28.12 -15.95
N ILE A 485 58.66 -29.20 -16.72
CA ILE A 485 59.43 -30.41 -16.42
C ILE A 485 60.69 -30.38 -17.29
N GLY A 486 61.72 -29.70 -16.77
CA GLY A 486 63.04 -29.64 -17.39
C GLY A 486 63.93 -30.85 -17.06
N ARG A 487 64.82 -31.20 -17.99
CA ARG A 487 65.92 -32.16 -17.85
C ARG A 487 67.13 -31.66 -18.63
N ASP A 488 68.23 -31.55 -17.93
CA ASP A 488 69.54 -31.35 -18.54
C ASP A 488 70.21 -32.69 -18.90
N ALA A 489 71.16 -32.67 -19.83
CA ALA A 489 71.89 -33.86 -20.30
C ALA A 489 73.29 -34.02 -19.71
N ASP A 490 73.98 -32.91 -19.41
CA ASP A 490 75.28 -32.90 -18.73
C ASP A 490 75.11 -32.96 -17.20
N GLY A 491 73.96 -32.50 -16.69
CA GLY A 491 73.47 -32.73 -15.33
C GLY A 491 73.05 -31.47 -14.57
N ASP A 492 72.94 -30.33 -15.25
CA ASP A 492 72.91 -29.01 -14.61
C ASP A 492 71.59 -28.63 -13.91
N ALA A 493 71.74 -27.68 -12.99
CA ALA A 493 70.67 -27.18 -12.13
C ALA A 493 69.84 -26.09 -12.84
N LEU A 494 68.77 -26.51 -13.49
CA LEU A 494 67.91 -25.61 -14.27
C LEU A 494 67.24 -24.52 -13.44
N THR A 495 67.41 -23.28 -13.88
CA THR A 495 66.68 -22.09 -13.43
C THR A 495 65.50 -21.81 -14.38
N TYR A 496 64.43 -21.20 -13.86
CA TYR A 496 63.21 -20.94 -14.63
C TYR A 496 62.80 -19.46 -14.51
N THR A 497 62.47 -18.83 -15.63
CA THR A 497 62.04 -17.42 -15.69
C THR A 497 60.84 -17.24 -16.61
N GLY A 498 59.98 -16.27 -16.32
CA GLY A 498 58.78 -15.97 -17.10
C GLY A 498 58.25 -14.57 -16.77
N PRO A 499 57.30 -14.03 -17.55
CA PRO A 499 56.80 -12.68 -17.35
C PRO A 499 55.83 -12.62 -16.17
N ALA A 500 55.96 -11.64 -15.28
CA ALA A 500 55.09 -11.52 -14.09
C ALA A 500 53.61 -11.19 -14.42
N THR A 501 53.37 -10.66 -15.62
CA THR A 501 52.04 -10.36 -16.18
C THR A 501 51.95 -10.88 -17.61
N THR A 502 50.73 -11.12 -18.06
CA THR A 502 50.38 -11.68 -19.37
C THR A 502 49.30 -10.81 -20.01
N ALA A 503 48.77 -11.19 -21.18
CA ALA A 503 47.71 -10.41 -21.81
C ALA A 503 46.41 -10.39 -20.97
N LYS A 504 46.16 -11.41 -20.13
CA LYS A 504 44.89 -11.56 -19.40
C LYS A 504 45.01 -11.90 -17.92
N GLY A 505 46.21 -12.18 -17.40
CA GLY A 505 46.43 -12.56 -16.00
C GLY A 505 47.80 -12.20 -15.42
N THR A 506 48.02 -12.60 -14.17
CA THR A 506 49.34 -12.61 -13.52
C THR A 506 49.92 -14.02 -13.51
N LEU A 507 51.25 -14.11 -13.52
CA LEU A 507 51.98 -15.37 -13.46
C LEU A 507 53.04 -15.29 -12.35
N GLU A 508 52.97 -16.22 -11.41
CA GLU A 508 53.97 -16.43 -10.35
C GLU A 508 54.68 -17.75 -10.60
N ILE A 509 56.01 -17.79 -10.56
CA ILE A 509 56.83 -18.97 -10.83
C ILE A 509 57.80 -19.26 -9.68
N SER A 510 57.91 -20.53 -9.29
CA SER A 510 58.85 -20.99 -8.27
C SER A 510 60.22 -21.35 -8.88
N PRO A 511 61.31 -21.31 -8.09
CA PRO A 511 62.62 -21.84 -8.50
C PRO A 511 62.60 -23.33 -8.89
N SER A 512 61.57 -24.07 -8.49
CA SER A 512 61.36 -25.48 -8.86
C SER A 512 60.59 -25.68 -10.19
N GLY A 513 60.32 -24.60 -10.92
CA GLY A 513 59.65 -24.60 -12.23
C GLY A 513 58.13 -24.75 -12.17
N SER A 514 57.52 -24.80 -10.98
CA SER A 514 56.07 -24.76 -10.83
C SER A 514 55.56 -23.32 -10.98
N PHE A 515 54.34 -23.15 -11.49
CA PHE A 515 53.74 -21.82 -11.62
C PHE A 515 52.26 -21.79 -11.20
N THR A 516 51.81 -20.58 -10.88
CA THR A 516 50.41 -20.22 -10.67
C THR A 516 50.05 -19.07 -11.62
N TYR A 517 49.10 -19.31 -12.51
CA TYR A 517 48.50 -18.30 -13.38
C TYR A 517 47.12 -17.89 -12.83
N THR A 518 46.88 -16.60 -12.68
CA THR A 518 45.61 -16.04 -12.21
C THR A 518 45.02 -15.09 -13.26
N PRO A 519 43.93 -15.45 -13.96
CA PRO A 519 43.28 -14.55 -14.90
C PRO A 519 42.61 -13.37 -14.18
N THR A 520 42.66 -12.19 -14.80
CA THR A 520 41.96 -10.99 -14.34
C THR A 520 40.44 -11.16 -14.40
N ALA A 521 39.72 -10.40 -13.57
CA ALA A 521 38.25 -10.37 -13.60
C ALA A 521 37.72 -10.00 -14.99
N ALA A 522 38.27 -8.97 -15.63
CA ALA A 522 37.90 -8.53 -16.98
C ALA A 522 38.07 -9.63 -18.04
N ALA A 523 39.13 -10.45 -17.96
CA ALA A 523 39.32 -11.56 -18.88
C ALA A 523 38.33 -12.72 -18.63
N ARG A 524 37.98 -13.01 -17.36
CA ARG A 524 36.93 -13.98 -17.03
C ARG A 524 35.54 -13.51 -17.48
N HIS A 525 35.30 -12.20 -17.45
CA HIS A 525 34.07 -11.58 -17.95
C HIS A 525 33.99 -11.63 -19.48
N ALA A 526 35.05 -11.21 -20.18
CA ALA A 526 35.13 -11.32 -21.63
C ALA A 526 34.90 -12.77 -22.12
N ALA A 527 35.45 -13.76 -21.42
CA ALA A 527 35.23 -15.18 -21.71
C ALA A 527 33.76 -15.65 -21.47
N ALA A 528 32.97 -14.91 -20.69
CA ALA A 528 31.56 -15.19 -20.42
C ALA A 528 30.58 -14.66 -21.48
N SER A 529 31.01 -13.73 -22.35
CA SER A 529 30.14 -13.22 -23.41
C SER A 529 29.54 -14.35 -24.25
N SER A 530 28.25 -14.23 -24.55
CA SER A 530 27.54 -15.11 -25.51
C SER A 530 28.19 -15.09 -26.90
N THR A 531 28.99 -14.07 -27.21
CA THR A 531 29.77 -13.93 -28.45
C THR A 531 31.26 -14.29 -28.31
N ALA A 532 31.72 -14.66 -27.11
CA ALA A 532 33.13 -14.88 -26.80
C ALA A 532 33.76 -15.98 -27.67
N THR A 533 34.84 -15.61 -28.36
CA THR A 533 35.59 -16.48 -29.27
C THR A 533 36.46 -17.49 -28.51
N ALA A 534 37.11 -18.40 -29.25
CA ALA A 534 38.14 -19.28 -28.68
C ALA A 534 39.32 -18.47 -28.10
N ALA A 535 39.70 -17.36 -28.75
CA ALA A 535 40.78 -16.50 -28.27
C ALA A 535 40.44 -15.86 -26.93
N ASP A 536 39.19 -15.39 -26.73
CA ASP A 536 38.74 -14.76 -25.48
C ASP A 536 38.86 -15.72 -24.28
N LYS A 537 38.55 -17.00 -24.51
CA LYS A 537 38.55 -18.09 -23.52
C LYS A 537 39.93 -18.71 -23.23
N THR A 538 41.02 -18.14 -23.77
CA THR A 538 42.40 -18.58 -23.54
C THR A 538 43.38 -17.43 -23.28
N ASP A 539 44.51 -17.72 -22.64
CA ASP A 539 45.71 -16.87 -22.63
C ASP A 539 46.97 -17.73 -22.88
N SER A 540 48.11 -17.09 -23.16
CA SER A 540 49.37 -17.76 -23.42
C SER A 540 50.59 -16.99 -22.95
N PHE A 541 51.59 -17.71 -22.43
CA PHE A 541 52.87 -17.15 -21.97
C PHE A 541 54.00 -18.16 -22.18
N THR A 542 55.24 -17.71 -22.14
CA THR A 542 56.44 -18.57 -22.24
C THR A 542 57.20 -18.55 -20.91
N ILE A 543 57.72 -19.71 -20.52
CA ILE A 543 58.69 -19.85 -19.43
C ILE A 543 59.99 -20.40 -20.04
N THR A 544 61.10 -19.70 -19.82
CA THR A 544 62.43 -20.12 -20.24
C THR A 544 63.09 -20.93 -19.14
N ALA A 545 63.64 -22.09 -19.48
CA ALA A 545 64.56 -22.86 -18.63
C ALA A 545 66.01 -22.65 -19.09
N ASN A 546 66.94 -22.43 -18.16
CA ASN A 546 68.36 -22.14 -18.44
C ASN A 546 69.30 -22.92 -17.50
N ASP A 547 70.42 -23.39 -18.03
CA ASP A 547 71.39 -24.28 -17.34
C ASP A 547 72.52 -23.54 -16.59
N GLY A 548 72.88 -22.31 -16.99
CA GLY A 548 74.06 -21.59 -16.49
C GLY A 548 75.35 -21.81 -17.31
N TYR A 549 75.28 -22.62 -18.37
CA TYR A 549 76.38 -23.00 -19.29
C TYR A 549 76.05 -22.60 -20.75
N GLY A 550 75.10 -21.67 -20.91
CA GLY A 550 74.74 -21.02 -22.17
C GLY A 550 73.61 -21.70 -22.94
N GLY A 551 73.10 -22.85 -22.49
CA GLY A 551 71.94 -23.50 -23.08
C GLY A 551 70.64 -23.00 -22.44
N SER A 552 69.58 -23.04 -23.24
CA SER A 552 68.23 -22.71 -22.77
C SER A 552 67.17 -23.32 -23.69
N VAL A 553 65.95 -23.43 -23.15
CA VAL A 553 64.76 -23.87 -23.86
C VAL A 553 63.54 -23.08 -23.41
N ASP A 554 62.79 -22.54 -24.37
CA ASP A 554 61.52 -21.86 -24.14
C ASP A 554 60.35 -22.86 -24.18
N VAL A 555 59.49 -22.79 -23.17
CA VAL A 555 58.27 -23.60 -23.08
C VAL A 555 57.06 -22.68 -23.09
N THR A 556 56.30 -22.71 -24.20
CA THR A 556 55.04 -21.98 -24.32
C THR A 556 53.90 -22.75 -23.63
N PHE A 557 53.14 -22.02 -22.83
CA PHE A 557 51.95 -22.47 -22.13
C PHE A 557 50.71 -21.83 -22.74
N ALA A 558 49.69 -22.63 -23.00
CA ALA A 558 48.34 -22.18 -23.29
C ALA A 558 47.44 -22.55 -22.10
N VAL A 559 46.73 -21.57 -21.55
CA VAL A 559 45.86 -21.73 -20.39
C VAL A 559 44.43 -21.35 -20.77
N SER A 560 43.45 -22.15 -20.34
CA SER A 560 42.03 -21.84 -20.53
C SER A 560 41.52 -20.96 -19.40
N ILE A 561 40.64 -20.01 -19.73
CA ILE A 561 40.02 -19.09 -18.79
C ILE A 561 38.60 -19.58 -18.54
N VAL A 562 38.30 -19.97 -17.30
CA VAL A 562 36.92 -20.28 -16.91
C VAL A 562 36.13 -18.98 -16.82
N PRO A 563 35.00 -18.85 -17.55
CA PRO A 563 34.14 -17.68 -17.49
C PRO A 563 33.71 -17.30 -16.06
N LYS A 564 33.41 -16.02 -15.85
CA LYS A 564 32.64 -15.52 -14.71
C LYS A 564 32.00 -14.19 -15.08
N ASN A 565 30.70 -14.09 -14.81
CA ASN A 565 29.86 -12.89 -14.93
C ASN A 565 28.90 -12.88 -13.72
N ASN A 566 28.56 -11.71 -13.20
CA ASN A 566 27.59 -11.50 -12.13
C ASN A 566 26.22 -11.08 -12.69
N ALA A 567 25.30 -12.05 -12.83
CA ALA A 567 23.97 -11.85 -13.42
C ALA A 567 23.18 -10.63 -12.87
N PRO A 568 22.40 -9.93 -13.72
CA PRO A 568 21.82 -8.63 -13.41
C PRO A 568 20.76 -8.67 -12.31
N THR A 569 20.61 -7.54 -11.62
CA THR A 569 19.52 -7.30 -10.66
C THR A 569 18.46 -6.38 -11.27
N GLY A 570 17.24 -6.41 -10.72
CA GLY A 570 16.17 -5.55 -11.21
C GLY A 570 15.08 -5.27 -10.18
N SER A 571 14.40 -4.14 -10.36
CA SER A 571 13.34 -3.60 -9.51
C SER A 571 12.18 -3.08 -10.35
N VAL A 572 10.97 -3.03 -9.79
CA VAL A 572 9.77 -2.58 -10.52
C VAL A 572 9.34 -1.21 -10.02
N ASN A 573 9.15 -0.27 -10.95
CA ASN A 573 8.49 1.01 -10.71
C ASN A 573 7.12 1.00 -11.43
N LEU A 574 6.05 1.32 -10.70
CA LEU A 574 4.67 1.27 -11.18
C LEU A 574 4.00 2.63 -11.03
N GLN A 575 3.26 3.04 -12.06
CA GLN A 575 2.27 4.10 -11.92
C GLN A 575 0.95 3.51 -11.37
N SER A 576 0.13 4.35 -10.74
CA SER A 576 -1.23 3.96 -10.38
C SER A 576 -2.04 3.61 -11.65
N PRO A 577 -2.95 2.62 -11.61
CA PRO A 577 -3.82 2.31 -12.73
C PRO A 577 -4.70 3.51 -13.13
N ASP A 578 -4.84 3.74 -14.43
CA ASP A 578 -5.78 4.72 -14.96
C ASP A 578 -7.24 4.29 -14.67
N ALA A 579 -8.01 5.14 -14.01
CA ALA A 579 -9.35 4.76 -13.53
C ALA A 579 -10.36 4.52 -14.67
N THR A 580 -10.21 5.19 -15.82
CA THR A 580 -11.15 5.09 -16.94
C THR A 580 -10.87 3.87 -17.80
N THR A 581 -9.62 3.67 -18.22
CA THR A 581 -9.19 2.61 -19.13
C THR A 581 -8.73 1.35 -18.41
N GLY A 582 -8.21 1.47 -17.19
CA GLY A 582 -7.56 0.39 -16.44
C GLY A 582 -6.10 0.17 -16.83
N LEU A 583 -5.56 0.97 -17.77
CA LEU A 583 -4.18 0.86 -18.23
C LEU A 583 -3.20 1.13 -17.08
N VAL A 584 -2.14 0.31 -16.99
CA VAL A 584 -1.05 0.51 -16.02
C VAL A 584 0.27 0.62 -16.78
N ALA A 585 0.94 1.77 -16.64
CA ALA A 585 2.28 1.98 -17.14
C ALA A 585 3.32 1.75 -16.03
N GLY A 586 4.49 1.26 -16.40
CA GLY A 586 5.58 1.03 -15.46
C GLY A 586 6.92 0.86 -16.16
N ALA A 587 7.96 0.60 -15.37
CA ALA A 587 9.26 0.20 -15.87
C ALA A 587 9.91 -0.80 -14.92
N VAL A 588 10.59 -1.80 -15.48
CA VAL A 588 11.55 -2.61 -14.75
C VAL A 588 12.92 -1.97 -14.92
N ILE A 589 13.49 -1.48 -13.81
CA ILE A 589 14.78 -0.80 -13.78
C ILE A 589 15.82 -1.86 -13.36
N GLY A 590 16.81 -2.07 -14.21
CA GLY A 590 17.87 -3.05 -14.00
C GLY A 590 19.19 -2.39 -13.59
N SER A 591 20.03 -3.15 -12.89
CA SER A 591 21.44 -2.80 -12.67
C SER A 591 22.28 -4.06 -12.76
N ASP A 592 23.35 -3.97 -13.53
CA ASP A 592 24.39 -4.98 -13.59
C ASP A 592 25.51 -4.69 -12.57
N ALA A 593 26.35 -5.68 -12.27
CA ALA A 593 27.46 -5.56 -11.33
C ALA A 593 28.84 -5.50 -12.01
N ASP A 594 29.00 -6.12 -13.19
CA ASP A 594 30.21 -6.01 -14.01
C ASP A 594 30.10 -4.82 -15.00
N GLY A 595 28.88 -4.32 -15.24
CA GLY A 595 28.58 -3.05 -15.91
C GLY A 595 27.87 -3.19 -17.26
N ASP A 596 27.32 -4.37 -17.56
CA ASP A 596 26.84 -4.73 -18.88
C ASP A 596 25.55 -4.01 -19.34
N ALA A 597 25.37 -3.95 -20.66
CA ALA A 597 24.22 -3.32 -21.30
C ALA A 597 22.99 -4.25 -21.28
N LEU A 598 22.06 -3.97 -20.37
CA LEU A 598 20.91 -4.84 -20.14
C LEU A 598 19.84 -4.77 -21.24
N THR A 599 19.34 -5.95 -21.62
CA THR A 599 18.23 -6.14 -22.54
C THR A 599 17.00 -6.66 -21.80
N TYR A 600 15.82 -6.16 -22.17
CA TYR A 600 14.56 -6.44 -21.48
C TYR A 600 13.57 -7.16 -22.41
N ALA A 601 13.04 -8.30 -21.97
CA ALA A 601 12.11 -9.11 -22.75
C ALA A 601 10.92 -9.61 -21.91
N GLY A 602 9.73 -9.64 -22.50
CA GLY A 602 8.52 -10.14 -21.85
C GLY A 602 7.23 -9.57 -22.43
N SER A 603 6.79 -10.05 -23.60
CA SER A 603 5.41 -9.83 -24.03
C SER A 603 4.54 -10.94 -23.44
N VAL A 604 3.69 -10.62 -22.47
CA VAL A 604 2.94 -11.61 -21.69
C VAL A 604 1.44 -11.32 -21.74
N THR A 605 0.69 -12.18 -22.41
CA THR A 605 -0.77 -12.23 -22.31
C THR A 605 -1.15 -13.18 -21.17
N THR A 606 -1.93 -12.68 -20.22
CA THR A 606 -2.49 -13.47 -19.11
C THR A 606 -3.97 -13.75 -19.36
N SER A 607 -4.64 -14.46 -18.45
CA SER A 607 -6.11 -14.58 -18.45
C SER A 607 -6.83 -13.28 -18.05
N LYS A 608 -6.10 -12.28 -17.56
CA LYS A 608 -6.66 -11.01 -17.05
C LYS A 608 -6.28 -9.78 -17.88
N GLY A 609 -5.25 -9.85 -18.71
CA GLY A 609 -4.78 -8.71 -19.48
C GLY A 609 -3.59 -9.03 -20.39
N ASN A 610 -2.96 -7.99 -20.91
CA ASN A 610 -1.78 -8.11 -21.77
C ASN A 610 -0.72 -7.08 -21.41
N ALA A 611 0.50 -7.56 -21.14
CA ALA A 611 1.70 -6.77 -20.92
C ALA A 611 2.52 -6.66 -22.21
N VAL A 612 2.88 -5.42 -22.59
CA VAL A 612 3.81 -5.10 -23.67
C VAL A 612 5.03 -4.42 -23.06
N VAL A 613 6.18 -5.10 -23.08
CA VAL A 613 7.47 -4.58 -22.60
C VAL A 613 8.30 -4.09 -23.79
N ALA A 614 8.87 -2.89 -23.66
CA ALA A 614 9.81 -2.32 -24.62
C ALA A 614 11.28 -2.67 -24.25
N PRO A 615 12.22 -2.64 -25.21
CA PRO A 615 13.63 -3.02 -24.98
C PRO A 615 14.39 -2.19 -23.94
N ASN A 616 13.83 -1.09 -23.45
CA ASN A 616 14.37 -0.22 -22.39
C ASN A 616 13.77 -0.49 -21.00
N GLY A 617 13.05 -1.60 -20.82
CA GLY A 617 12.42 -1.99 -19.55
C GLY A 617 11.10 -1.29 -19.24
N SER A 618 10.71 -0.24 -19.98
CA SER A 618 9.37 0.36 -19.85
C SER A 618 8.28 -0.56 -20.41
N PHE A 619 7.09 -0.53 -19.83
CA PHE A 619 5.98 -1.39 -20.25
C PHE A 619 4.60 -0.76 -20.02
N THR A 620 3.62 -1.32 -20.71
CA THR A 620 2.18 -1.07 -20.47
C THR A 620 1.44 -2.40 -20.29
N TYR A 621 0.63 -2.49 -19.24
CA TYR A 621 -0.31 -3.59 -19.00
C TYR A 621 -1.75 -3.11 -19.19
N THR A 622 -2.52 -3.81 -20.03
CA THR A 622 -3.94 -3.54 -20.27
C THR A 622 -4.80 -4.69 -19.74
N PRO A 623 -5.58 -4.52 -18.66
CA PRO A 623 -6.54 -5.53 -18.21
C PRO A 623 -7.74 -5.67 -19.16
N THR A 624 -8.34 -6.85 -19.19
CA THR A 624 -9.60 -7.09 -19.92
C THR A 624 -10.79 -6.48 -19.18
N PRO A 625 -11.87 -6.07 -19.88
CA PRO A 625 -13.08 -5.58 -19.21
C PRO A 625 -13.64 -6.57 -18.18
N THR A 626 -13.68 -7.86 -18.50
CA THR A 626 -14.12 -8.93 -17.57
C THR A 626 -13.26 -9.03 -16.32
N ALA A 627 -11.94 -8.82 -16.41
CA ALA A 627 -11.07 -8.81 -15.23
C ALA A 627 -11.25 -7.55 -14.38
N ARG A 628 -11.57 -6.40 -15.00
CA ARG A 628 -11.93 -5.16 -14.28
C ARG A 628 -13.30 -5.28 -13.58
N HIS A 629 -14.28 -5.90 -14.23
CA HIS A 629 -15.60 -6.18 -13.64
C HIS A 629 -15.50 -7.17 -12.47
N ALA A 630 -14.83 -8.31 -12.65
CA ALA A 630 -14.57 -9.24 -11.56
C ALA A 630 -13.78 -8.61 -10.39
N ALA A 631 -12.91 -7.62 -10.65
CA ALA A 631 -12.21 -6.88 -9.61
C ALA A 631 -13.10 -5.86 -8.86
N ALA A 632 -14.25 -5.46 -9.42
CA ALA A 632 -15.22 -4.57 -8.78
C ALA A 632 -16.06 -5.27 -7.70
N ALA A 633 -16.24 -6.60 -7.80
CA ALA A 633 -17.04 -7.37 -6.84
C ALA A 633 -16.66 -7.04 -5.38
N THR A 634 -17.66 -6.73 -4.57
CA THR A 634 -17.48 -6.40 -3.14
C THR A 634 -16.80 -7.54 -2.37
N THR A 635 -16.98 -8.78 -2.82
CA THR A 635 -16.36 -10.00 -2.30
C THR A 635 -15.02 -10.38 -2.97
N ALA A 636 -14.57 -9.65 -4.01
CA ALA A 636 -13.36 -10.02 -4.75
C ALA A 636 -12.10 -9.96 -3.86
N THR A 637 -11.36 -11.06 -3.86
CA THR A 637 -10.10 -11.21 -3.11
C THR A 637 -8.94 -10.50 -3.81
N ASN A 638 -7.81 -10.34 -3.13
CA ASN A 638 -6.57 -9.81 -3.73
C ASN A 638 -6.14 -10.63 -4.96
N ALA A 639 -6.36 -11.94 -4.96
CA ALA A 639 -6.06 -12.83 -6.09
C ALA A 639 -6.99 -12.63 -7.30
N VAL A 640 -8.12 -11.94 -7.15
CA VAL A 640 -8.93 -11.42 -8.26
C VAL A 640 -8.43 -10.04 -8.68
N LYS A 641 -8.25 -9.13 -7.71
CA LYS A 641 -7.87 -7.71 -7.87
C LYS A 641 -6.42 -7.45 -8.33
N THR A 642 -5.57 -8.47 -8.41
CA THR A 642 -4.19 -8.36 -8.92
C THR A 642 -3.91 -9.34 -10.05
N ASP A 643 -2.98 -9.02 -10.93
CA ASP A 643 -2.41 -9.91 -11.95
C ASP A 643 -0.88 -9.89 -11.89
N THR A 644 -0.23 -10.96 -12.35
CA THR A 644 1.23 -11.09 -12.29
C THR A 644 1.83 -11.60 -13.59
N PHE A 645 2.92 -10.97 -14.03
CA PHE A 645 3.77 -11.43 -15.13
C PHE A 645 5.25 -11.29 -14.77
N THR A 646 6.15 -11.73 -15.64
CA THR A 646 7.60 -11.64 -15.42
C THR A 646 8.26 -10.91 -16.58
N VAL A 647 9.18 -10.00 -16.26
CA VAL A 647 10.09 -9.39 -17.25
C VAL A 647 11.47 -10.01 -17.06
N THR A 648 12.05 -10.54 -18.11
CA THR A 648 13.40 -11.10 -18.10
C THR A 648 14.40 -10.01 -18.49
N LEU A 649 15.44 -9.86 -17.68
CA LEU A 649 16.63 -9.07 -17.99
C LEU A 649 17.76 -10.02 -18.39
N THR A 650 18.52 -9.65 -19.41
CA THR A 650 19.73 -10.38 -19.85
C THR A 650 20.87 -9.41 -20.15
N ASP A 651 22.07 -9.77 -19.69
CA ASP A 651 23.33 -9.02 -19.86
C ASP A 651 24.02 -9.28 -21.21
N GLY A 652 23.83 -10.48 -21.78
CA GLY A 652 24.56 -10.95 -22.96
C GLY A 652 25.84 -11.74 -22.63
N TYR A 653 26.15 -11.92 -21.35
CA TYR A 653 27.29 -12.63 -20.76
C TYR A 653 26.84 -13.86 -19.94
N GLY A 654 25.62 -14.33 -20.21
CA GLY A 654 25.05 -15.58 -19.69
C GLY A 654 24.26 -15.45 -18.39
N GLY A 655 24.15 -14.25 -17.81
CA GLY A 655 23.27 -13.98 -16.69
C GLY A 655 21.87 -13.61 -17.16
N SER A 656 20.87 -14.07 -16.40
CA SER A 656 19.47 -13.82 -16.69
C SER A 656 18.65 -13.78 -15.41
N THR A 657 17.82 -12.76 -15.25
CA THR A 657 17.00 -12.53 -14.06
C THR A 657 15.57 -12.23 -14.46
N GLY A 658 14.63 -13.04 -13.98
CA GLY A 658 13.20 -12.79 -14.12
C GLY A 658 12.67 -11.95 -12.96
N VAL A 659 12.28 -10.71 -13.24
CA VAL A 659 11.64 -9.81 -12.25
C VAL A 659 10.12 -9.99 -12.30
N PRO A 660 9.48 -10.46 -11.22
CA PRO A 660 8.03 -10.56 -11.15
C PRO A 660 7.40 -9.17 -10.99
N VAL A 661 6.49 -8.83 -11.90
CA VAL A 661 5.67 -7.62 -11.87
C VAL A 661 4.28 -8.00 -11.37
N SER A 662 3.82 -7.36 -10.30
CA SER A 662 2.47 -7.51 -9.76
C SER A 662 1.68 -6.23 -9.97
N ILE A 663 0.55 -6.31 -10.66
CA ILE A 663 -0.29 -5.18 -11.07
C ILE A 663 -1.62 -5.24 -10.32
N THR A 664 -2.03 -4.13 -9.71
CA THR A 664 -3.41 -3.95 -9.24
C THR A 664 -4.32 -3.59 -10.42
N ILE A 665 -5.46 -4.27 -10.55
CA ILE A 665 -6.46 -3.99 -11.58
C ILE A 665 -7.42 -2.92 -11.04
N ALA A 666 -7.57 -1.80 -11.76
CA ALA A 666 -8.64 -0.85 -11.47
C ALA A 666 -10.00 -1.49 -11.79
N PRO A 667 -10.98 -1.49 -10.86
CA PRO A 667 -12.30 -2.01 -11.13
C PRO A 667 -13.01 -1.23 -12.26
N LEU A 668 -14.01 -1.85 -12.89
CA LEU A 668 -14.95 -1.21 -13.80
C LEU A 668 -16.32 -1.83 -13.55
N ASN A 669 -17.34 -1.00 -13.32
CA ASN A 669 -18.70 -1.46 -13.07
C ASN A 669 -19.69 -0.36 -13.44
N THR A 670 -20.79 -0.73 -14.09
CA THR A 670 -21.92 0.15 -14.36
C THR A 670 -22.91 0.06 -13.20
N ALA A 671 -23.38 1.19 -12.68
CA ALA A 671 -24.39 1.15 -11.61
C ALA A 671 -25.77 0.74 -12.16
N PRO A 672 -26.57 -0.01 -11.38
CA PRO A 672 -27.85 -0.51 -11.85
C PRO A 672 -28.87 0.61 -12.08
N THR A 673 -29.78 0.38 -13.02
CA THR A 673 -30.91 1.26 -13.33
C THR A 673 -32.21 0.63 -12.84
N GLY A 674 -33.26 1.42 -12.59
CA GLY A 674 -34.52 0.85 -12.11
C GLY A 674 -35.56 1.87 -11.65
N SER A 675 -36.75 1.37 -11.32
CA SER A 675 -37.90 2.17 -10.87
C SER A 675 -38.88 1.32 -10.03
N ALA A 676 -39.63 1.98 -9.14
CA ALA A 676 -40.69 1.34 -8.37
C ALA A 676 -42.07 1.58 -9.01
N SER A 677 -42.92 0.56 -8.99
CA SER A 677 -44.35 0.63 -9.27
C SER A 677 -45.13 0.34 -7.98
N VAL A 678 -46.08 1.21 -7.64
CA VAL A 678 -46.83 1.19 -6.38
C VAL A 678 -48.32 0.99 -6.68
N GLY A 679 -48.96 0.04 -5.98
CA GLY A 679 -50.41 -0.16 -6.05
C GLY A 679 -51.19 0.78 -5.12
N SER A 680 -52.52 0.77 -5.24
CA SER A 680 -53.40 1.39 -4.24
C SER A 680 -53.37 0.64 -2.91
N PRO A 681 -53.57 1.30 -1.76
CA PRO A 681 -53.77 0.63 -0.48
C PRO A 681 -55.08 -0.16 -0.46
N ASP A 682 -55.05 -1.34 0.16
CA ASP A 682 -56.25 -2.08 0.52
C ASP A 682 -57.06 -1.31 1.59
N ALA A 683 -58.37 -1.15 1.37
CA ALA A 683 -59.20 -0.30 2.23
C ALA A 683 -59.45 -0.90 3.63
N ALA A 684 -59.43 -2.23 3.77
CA ALA A 684 -59.68 -2.89 5.05
C ALA A 684 -58.43 -2.91 5.94
N THR A 685 -57.28 -3.23 5.36
CA THR A 685 -56.01 -3.47 6.09
C THR A 685 -55.00 -2.33 5.98
N GLY A 686 -55.16 -1.42 5.01
CA GLY A 686 -54.17 -0.39 4.68
C GLY A 686 -52.95 -0.91 3.89
N LEU A 687 -52.87 -2.21 3.61
CA LEU A 687 -51.72 -2.83 2.96
C LEU A 687 -51.54 -2.32 1.52
N VAL A 688 -50.35 -1.80 1.22
CA VAL A 688 -49.92 -1.42 -0.13
C VAL A 688 -48.96 -2.49 -0.66
N ALA A 689 -49.20 -2.99 -1.87
CA ALA A 689 -48.26 -3.85 -2.59
C ALA A 689 -47.55 -3.06 -3.71
N GLY A 690 -46.31 -3.41 -4.00
CA GLY A 690 -45.53 -2.80 -5.08
C GLY A 690 -44.41 -3.70 -5.59
N THR A 691 -43.75 -3.25 -6.64
CA THR A 691 -42.58 -3.92 -7.23
C THR A 691 -41.49 -2.91 -7.53
N LEU A 692 -40.25 -3.28 -7.24
CA LEU A 692 -39.04 -2.57 -7.60
C LEU A 692 -38.37 -3.35 -8.72
N ILE A 693 -38.32 -2.76 -9.91
CA ILE A 693 -37.76 -3.41 -11.11
C ILE A 693 -36.42 -2.75 -11.40
N GLY A 694 -35.35 -3.54 -11.38
CA GLY A 694 -34.02 -3.12 -11.78
C GLY A 694 -33.52 -3.83 -13.03
N SER A 695 -32.57 -3.19 -13.71
CA SER A 695 -31.77 -3.74 -14.82
C SER A 695 -30.34 -3.25 -14.71
N ASP A 696 -29.39 -4.18 -14.82
CA ASP A 696 -27.96 -3.89 -14.90
C ASP A 696 -27.44 -4.00 -16.34
N ALA A 697 -26.34 -3.30 -16.66
CA ALA A 697 -25.73 -3.24 -17.98
C ALA A 697 -24.56 -4.21 -18.18
N ASP A 698 -23.84 -4.57 -17.12
CA ASP A 698 -22.76 -5.57 -17.15
C ASP A 698 -23.30 -7.01 -17.00
N GLY A 699 -24.53 -7.15 -16.48
CA GLY A 699 -25.33 -8.39 -16.42
C GLY A 699 -25.52 -8.94 -15.00
N ASP A 700 -25.29 -8.14 -13.97
CA ASP A 700 -25.18 -8.60 -12.60
C ASP A 700 -26.49 -9.04 -11.92
N THR A 701 -26.33 -9.93 -10.94
CA THR A 701 -27.45 -10.43 -10.12
C THR A 701 -27.85 -9.39 -9.08
N LEU A 702 -28.92 -8.66 -9.38
CA LEU A 702 -29.43 -7.60 -8.52
C LEU A 702 -29.95 -8.12 -7.17
N SER A 703 -29.60 -7.37 -6.12
CA SER A 703 -30.10 -7.52 -4.76
C SER A 703 -30.94 -6.30 -4.37
N TYR A 704 -32.00 -6.54 -3.58
CA TYR A 704 -32.99 -5.52 -3.22
C TYR A 704 -33.08 -5.38 -1.69
N SER A 705 -33.16 -4.14 -1.19
CA SER A 705 -33.25 -3.85 0.24
C SER A 705 -34.07 -2.58 0.52
N GLY A 706 -34.44 -2.39 1.79
CA GLY A 706 -35.26 -1.27 2.27
C GLY A 706 -35.11 -1.12 3.79
N PRO A 707 -35.75 -0.11 4.41
CA PRO A 707 -35.49 0.25 5.81
C PRO A 707 -36.10 -0.69 6.85
N GLY A 708 -36.95 -1.65 6.45
CA GLY A 708 -37.68 -2.56 7.36
C GLY A 708 -38.88 -1.89 8.04
N THR A 709 -38.71 -0.67 8.55
CA THR A 709 -39.78 0.17 9.10
C THR A 709 -39.63 1.63 8.69
N THR A 710 -40.66 2.41 8.97
CA THR A 710 -40.77 3.86 8.76
C THR A 710 -41.38 4.49 10.02
N ALA A 711 -41.61 5.81 10.02
CA ALA A 711 -42.34 6.46 11.11
C ALA A 711 -43.84 6.08 11.15
N LYS A 712 -44.41 5.57 10.05
CA LYS A 712 -45.86 5.32 9.91
C LYS A 712 -46.23 3.86 9.64
N GLY A 713 -45.29 3.00 9.27
CA GLY A 713 -45.56 1.60 8.87
C GLY A 713 -44.33 0.70 8.75
N SER A 714 -44.57 -0.55 8.37
CA SER A 714 -43.54 -1.57 8.10
C SER A 714 -43.31 -1.72 6.59
N VAL A 715 -42.06 -2.00 6.16
CA VAL A 715 -41.67 -2.22 4.76
C VAL A 715 -40.98 -3.58 4.64
N VAL A 716 -41.58 -4.51 3.89
CA VAL A 716 -40.98 -5.82 3.59
C VAL A 716 -40.67 -5.89 2.11
N ILE A 717 -39.45 -6.29 1.74
CA ILE A 717 -39.04 -6.48 0.34
C ILE A 717 -38.44 -7.88 0.14
N GLY A 718 -38.86 -8.55 -0.92
CA GLY A 718 -38.37 -9.87 -1.33
C GLY A 718 -37.20 -9.77 -2.32
N ALA A 719 -36.45 -10.87 -2.45
CA ALA A 719 -35.30 -10.97 -3.35
C ALA A 719 -35.66 -10.83 -4.86
N ASN A 720 -36.94 -10.84 -5.22
CA ASN A 720 -37.45 -10.58 -6.56
C ASN A 720 -37.90 -9.12 -6.79
N GLY A 721 -37.62 -8.21 -5.85
CA GLY A 721 -38.02 -6.80 -5.91
C GLY A 721 -39.49 -6.53 -5.55
N SER A 722 -40.31 -7.57 -5.32
CA SER A 722 -41.67 -7.38 -4.80
C SER A 722 -41.60 -6.85 -3.36
N PHE A 723 -42.37 -5.81 -3.05
CA PHE A 723 -42.43 -5.25 -1.70
C PHE A 723 -43.87 -5.03 -1.23
N THR A 724 -44.04 -4.95 0.08
CA THR A 724 -45.27 -4.50 0.73
C THR A 724 -44.97 -3.42 1.77
N TYR A 725 -45.93 -2.52 1.95
CA TYR A 725 -45.97 -1.54 3.03
C TYR A 725 -47.26 -1.71 3.82
N LEU A 726 -47.15 -1.77 5.14
CA LEU A 726 -48.29 -1.86 6.06
C LEU A 726 -48.26 -0.68 7.04
N PRO A 727 -49.17 0.31 6.93
CA PRO A 727 -49.26 1.40 7.90
C PRO A 727 -49.71 0.88 9.28
N THR A 728 -49.31 1.62 10.31
CA THR A 728 -49.80 1.46 11.69
C THR A 728 -51.23 2.00 11.83
N SER A 729 -51.97 1.53 12.83
CA SER A 729 -53.29 2.07 13.17
C SER A 729 -53.25 3.58 13.39
N ALA A 730 -52.28 4.08 14.17
CA ALA A 730 -52.10 5.51 14.42
C ALA A 730 -51.88 6.34 13.14
N ALA A 731 -51.18 5.80 12.14
CA ALA A 731 -51.01 6.47 10.85
C ALA A 731 -52.28 6.45 9.99
N ARG A 732 -53.06 5.36 10.03
CA ARG A 732 -54.39 5.30 9.39
C ARG A 732 -55.40 6.25 10.06
N HIS A 733 -55.28 6.43 11.38
CA HIS A 733 -56.10 7.38 12.15
C HIS A 733 -55.77 8.82 11.79
N ALA A 734 -54.49 9.20 11.79
CA ALA A 734 -54.05 10.52 11.34
C ALA A 734 -54.52 10.84 9.90
N ALA A 735 -54.50 9.85 9.00
CA ALA A 735 -55.00 9.98 7.63
C ALA A 735 -56.55 10.15 7.54
N ALA A 736 -57.30 9.84 8.60
CA ALA A 736 -58.77 9.98 8.65
C ALA A 736 -59.23 11.37 9.12
N ALA A 737 -58.34 12.21 9.67
CA ALA A 737 -58.69 13.54 10.16
C ALA A 737 -59.36 14.39 9.07
N LEU A 738 -60.42 15.13 9.41
CA LEU A 738 -61.08 16.06 8.48
C LEU A 738 -60.17 17.24 8.07
N THR A 739 -59.02 17.38 8.72
CA THR A 739 -57.94 18.32 8.40
C THR A 739 -56.67 17.64 7.87
N ALA A 740 -56.71 16.34 7.56
CA ALA A 740 -55.55 15.56 7.13
C ALA A 740 -54.88 16.16 5.88
N THR A 741 -53.56 16.30 5.94
CA THR A 741 -52.76 16.83 4.84
C THR A 741 -52.23 15.70 3.94
N VAL A 742 -51.55 16.07 2.85
CA VAL A 742 -50.78 15.12 2.04
C VAL A 742 -49.72 14.39 2.89
N ALA A 743 -49.19 15.04 3.94
CA ALA A 743 -48.22 14.42 4.83
C ALA A 743 -48.85 13.39 5.78
N ASP A 744 -50.15 13.46 6.05
CA ASP A 744 -50.85 12.50 6.93
C ASP A 744 -51.41 11.32 6.12
N THR A 745 -51.90 11.60 4.91
CA THR A 745 -52.47 10.62 3.97
C THR A 745 -51.44 9.85 3.13
N SER A 746 -50.14 10.06 3.35
CA SER A 746 -49.08 9.34 2.64
C SER A 746 -47.85 9.05 3.50
N ASP A 747 -47.00 8.15 3.04
CA ASP A 747 -45.66 7.92 3.59
C ASP A 747 -44.61 7.84 2.46
N ALA A 748 -43.34 7.94 2.83
CA ALA A 748 -42.23 7.88 1.88
C ALA A 748 -41.00 7.16 2.47
N PHE A 749 -40.39 6.30 1.66
CA PHE A 749 -39.18 5.57 2.00
C PHE A 749 -38.30 5.35 0.77
N THR A 750 -37.04 5.00 0.96
CA THR A 750 -36.13 4.61 -0.13
C THR A 750 -35.92 3.10 -0.12
N LEU A 751 -36.04 2.47 -1.29
CA LEU A 751 -35.57 1.12 -1.53
C LEU A 751 -34.25 1.18 -2.31
N ALA A 752 -33.34 0.23 -2.09
CA ALA A 752 -32.05 0.19 -2.77
C ALA A 752 -31.91 -1.06 -3.63
N ILE A 753 -31.41 -0.87 -4.86
CA ILE A 753 -30.99 -1.90 -5.80
C ILE A 753 -29.46 -1.93 -5.80
N SER A 754 -28.83 -3.08 -5.60
CA SER A 754 -27.37 -3.24 -5.58
C SER A 754 -26.91 -4.42 -6.44
N ASP A 755 -25.87 -4.20 -7.24
CA ASP A 755 -25.26 -5.17 -8.16
C ASP A 755 -24.22 -6.11 -7.49
N GLY A 756 -23.85 -5.84 -6.24
CA GLY A 756 -22.78 -6.56 -5.54
C GLY A 756 -21.34 -6.22 -5.99
N HIS A 757 -21.19 -5.35 -6.98
CA HIS A 757 -19.94 -4.86 -7.60
C HIS A 757 -19.67 -3.37 -7.30
N GLY A 758 -20.50 -2.77 -6.44
CA GLY A 758 -20.30 -1.46 -5.83
C GLY A 758 -21.15 -0.35 -6.44
N GLY A 759 -21.94 -0.64 -7.48
CA GLY A 759 -23.02 0.23 -7.93
C GLY A 759 -24.27 0.00 -7.08
N SER A 760 -25.00 1.09 -6.83
CA SER A 760 -26.26 1.04 -6.11
C SER A 760 -27.17 2.18 -6.55
N LEU A 761 -28.47 1.89 -6.65
CA LEU A 761 -29.51 2.87 -6.96
C LEU A 761 -30.53 2.90 -5.83
N ASN A 762 -30.63 4.05 -5.16
CA ASN A 762 -31.69 4.36 -4.23
C ASN A 762 -32.91 4.90 -4.99
N VAL A 763 -34.00 4.14 -5.00
CA VAL A 763 -35.29 4.52 -5.61
C VAL A 763 -36.21 5.05 -4.50
N PRO A 764 -36.64 6.32 -4.57
CA PRO A 764 -37.66 6.85 -3.65
C PRO A 764 -39.02 6.26 -4.00
N VAL A 765 -39.74 5.83 -2.97
CA VAL A 765 -41.10 5.27 -3.03
C VAL A 765 -41.99 6.12 -2.15
N SER A 766 -43.16 6.51 -2.67
CA SER A 766 -44.24 7.07 -1.85
C SER A 766 -45.46 6.16 -1.94
N VAL A 767 -46.15 6.00 -0.82
CA VAL A 767 -47.31 5.14 -0.65
C VAL A 767 -48.46 5.96 -0.07
N ALA A 768 -49.68 5.75 -0.57
CA ALA A 768 -50.88 6.33 0.02
C ALA A 768 -51.34 5.49 1.22
N ILE A 769 -51.80 6.15 2.28
CA ILE A 769 -52.36 5.51 3.47
C ILE A 769 -53.88 5.53 3.35
N ALA A 770 -54.52 4.37 3.35
CA ALA A 770 -55.97 4.31 3.47
C ALA A 770 -56.39 4.71 4.91
N PRO A 771 -57.29 5.68 5.10
CA PRO A 771 -57.74 6.09 6.42
C PRO A 771 -58.45 4.96 7.17
N GLN A 772 -58.51 5.08 8.49
CA GLN A 772 -59.35 4.27 9.37
C GLN A 772 -59.68 5.09 10.62
N ASN A 773 -60.95 5.13 11.01
CA ASN A 773 -61.47 5.74 12.23
C ASN A 773 -62.70 4.94 12.69
N THR A 774 -62.94 4.86 14.00
CA THR A 774 -64.16 4.29 14.59
C THR A 774 -65.19 5.39 14.84
N VAL A 775 -66.47 5.13 14.56
CA VAL A 775 -67.52 6.12 14.85
C VAL A 775 -67.82 6.12 16.36
N PRO A 776 -67.84 7.28 17.04
CA PRO A 776 -68.07 7.36 18.47
C PRO A 776 -69.47 6.89 18.88
N ILE A 777 -69.57 6.37 20.10
CA ILE A 777 -70.84 6.01 20.74
C ILE A 777 -71.23 7.10 21.75
N ALA A 778 -72.53 7.28 22.00
CA ALA A 778 -73.01 8.29 22.93
C ALA A 778 -74.34 7.91 23.63
N VAL A 779 -74.53 8.41 24.84
CA VAL A 779 -75.71 8.19 25.69
C VAL A 779 -76.27 9.50 26.23
N THR A 780 -77.58 9.58 26.44
CA THR A 780 -78.29 10.77 26.92
C THR A 780 -78.71 10.65 28.38
N SER A 781 -78.64 11.75 29.14
CA SER A 781 -79.31 11.91 30.43
C SER A 781 -80.10 13.21 30.45
N THR A 782 -81.36 13.15 30.88
CA THR A 782 -82.31 14.28 30.88
C THR A 782 -82.82 14.51 32.29
N GLY A 783 -82.63 15.72 32.83
CA GLY A 783 -83.21 16.12 34.11
C GLY A 783 -84.71 16.32 34.06
N LEU A 784 -85.32 16.53 35.23
CA LEU A 784 -86.70 17.01 35.33
C LEU A 784 -86.75 18.51 34.95
N PRO A 785 -87.86 18.99 34.34
CA PRO A 785 -88.04 20.42 34.09
C PRO A 785 -88.24 21.18 35.41
N ASP A 786 -87.66 22.37 35.50
CA ASP A 786 -87.95 23.31 36.59
C ASP A 786 -89.44 23.72 36.59
N ALA A 787 -90.06 23.77 37.77
CA ALA A 787 -91.48 24.07 37.90
C ALA A 787 -91.82 25.52 37.53
N THR A 788 -90.92 26.46 37.81
CA THR A 788 -91.18 27.90 37.64
C THR A 788 -90.98 28.34 36.19
N THR A 789 -89.83 27.97 35.60
CA THR A 789 -89.35 28.41 34.28
C THR A 789 -89.61 27.38 33.18
N GLY A 790 -89.78 26.10 33.51
CA GLY A 790 -89.87 25.00 32.56
C GLY A 790 -88.53 24.53 31.98
N LEU A 791 -87.40 25.11 32.41
CA LEU A 791 -86.07 24.77 31.88
C LEU A 791 -85.69 23.32 32.22
N VAL A 792 -85.21 22.58 31.22
CA VAL A 792 -84.65 21.22 31.37
C VAL A 792 -83.14 21.31 31.15
N ALA A 793 -82.36 20.76 32.08
CA ALA A 793 -80.92 20.54 31.90
C ALA A 793 -80.64 19.05 31.69
N GLY A 794 -79.57 18.73 30.97
CA GLY A 794 -79.13 17.35 30.77
C GLY A 794 -77.73 17.25 30.18
N THR A 795 -77.33 16.04 29.81
CA THR A 795 -76.05 15.75 29.17
C THR A 795 -76.22 14.73 28.04
N VAL A 796 -75.40 14.86 27.01
CA VAL A 796 -75.06 13.79 26.08
C VAL A 796 -73.59 13.47 26.32
N LEU A 797 -73.30 12.24 26.74
CA LEU A 797 -71.96 11.77 27.02
C LEU A 797 -71.53 10.82 25.91
N GLY A 798 -70.59 11.26 25.09
CA GLY A 798 -69.91 10.44 24.11
C GLY A 798 -68.66 9.75 24.67
N SER A 799 -68.30 8.62 24.07
CA SER A 799 -66.99 8.00 24.20
C SER A 799 -66.56 7.45 22.85
N ASP A 800 -65.31 7.68 22.49
CA ASP A 800 -64.69 7.12 21.29
C ASP A 800 -63.78 5.92 21.61
N ALA A 801 -63.53 5.07 20.61
CA ALA A 801 -62.72 3.86 20.72
C ALA A 801 -61.24 4.07 20.34
N ASP A 802 -60.93 5.00 19.43
CA ASP A 802 -59.56 5.34 19.03
C ASP A 802 -58.95 6.39 19.98
N GLY A 803 -59.79 7.14 20.71
CA GLY A 803 -59.45 7.99 21.84
C GLY A 803 -59.70 9.49 21.62
N ASP A 804 -60.51 9.85 20.62
CA ASP A 804 -60.61 11.22 20.12
C ASP A 804 -61.33 12.23 21.03
N THR A 805 -60.98 13.51 20.82
CA THR A 805 -61.59 14.63 21.54
C THR A 805 -62.94 15.00 20.92
N LEU A 806 -64.01 14.49 21.53
CA LEU A 806 -65.37 14.67 21.02
C LEU A 806 -65.88 16.11 21.08
N SER A 807 -66.43 16.55 19.96
CA SER A 807 -67.16 17.81 19.79
C SER A 807 -68.67 17.57 19.85
N TYR A 808 -69.43 18.54 20.37
CA TYR A 808 -70.88 18.46 20.58
C TYR A 808 -71.59 19.66 19.94
N SER A 809 -72.66 19.39 19.20
CA SER A 809 -73.49 20.41 18.52
C SER A 809 -74.97 20.01 18.56
N GLY A 810 -75.90 20.95 18.37
CA GLY A 810 -77.33 20.67 18.38
C GLY A 810 -78.13 21.69 17.56
N SER A 811 -79.44 21.48 17.44
CA SER A 811 -80.30 22.24 16.51
C SER A 811 -80.48 23.73 16.83
N GLY A 812 -80.03 24.22 18.00
CA GLY A 812 -80.19 25.60 18.47
C GLY A 812 -81.62 25.96 18.92
N SER A 813 -82.63 25.42 18.25
CA SER A 813 -84.04 25.59 18.58
C SER A 813 -84.91 24.43 18.06
N THR A 814 -86.17 24.45 18.49
CA THR A 814 -87.27 23.61 17.99
C THR A 814 -88.51 24.50 17.77
N ALA A 815 -89.64 23.91 17.38
CA ALA A 815 -90.92 24.63 17.35
C ALA A 815 -91.49 24.95 18.74
N LYS A 816 -90.96 24.34 19.82
CA LYS A 816 -91.49 24.48 21.19
C LYS A 816 -90.55 25.20 22.15
N GLY A 817 -89.25 25.30 21.86
CA GLY A 817 -88.26 25.94 22.71
C GLY A 817 -86.89 26.16 22.06
N THR A 818 -85.94 26.67 22.85
CA THR A 818 -84.54 26.87 22.44
C THR A 818 -83.61 25.84 23.09
N VAL A 819 -82.56 25.42 22.38
CA VAL A 819 -81.58 24.41 22.82
C VAL A 819 -80.19 25.00 22.79
N VAL A 820 -79.51 25.04 23.93
CA VAL A 820 -78.08 25.40 24.02
C VAL A 820 -77.29 24.15 24.39
N VAL A 821 -76.29 23.81 23.56
CA VAL A 821 -75.35 22.71 23.81
C VAL A 821 -73.99 23.31 24.15
N ALA A 822 -73.40 22.87 25.27
CA ALA A 822 -72.07 23.24 25.71
C ALA A 822 -71.02 22.26 25.16
N ALA A 823 -69.76 22.71 25.08
CA ALA A 823 -68.65 21.93 24.51
C ALA A 823 -68.33 20.61 25.24
N ASN A 824 -68.87 20.39 26.45
CA ASN A 824 -68.74 19.15 27.21
C ASN A 824 -69.95 18.20 27.07
N GLY A 825 -70.83 18.44 26.10
CA GLY A 825 -72.06 17.66 25.89
C GLY A 825 -73.20 17.96 26.85
N GLY A 826 -73.01 18.83 27.84
CA GLY A 826 -74.10 19.39 28.63
C GLY A 826 -75.05 20.22 27.77
N PHE A 827 -76.35 20.18 28.04
CA PHE A 827 -77.33 20.99 27.33
C PHE A 827 -78.37 21.61 28.27
N THR A 828 -78.96 22.71 27.83
CA THR A 828 -80.19 23.26 28.38
C THR A 828 -81.24 23.43 27.28
N TYR A 829 -82.48 23.08 27.62
CA TYR A 829 -83.67 23.33 26.81
C TYR A 829 -84.60 24.28 27.56
N THR A 830 -85.08 25.32 26.89
CA THR A 830 -86.02 26.29 27.45
C THR A 830 -87.29 26.32 26.60
N PRO A 831 -88.42 25.76 27.10
CA PRO A 831 -89.69 25.79 26.38
C PRO A 831 -90.28 27.20 26.35
N THR A 832 -90.98 27.52 25.26
CA THR A 832 -91.78 28.75 25.13
C THR A 832 -92.98 28.74 26.08
N ALA A 833 -93.41 29.91 26.53
CA ALA A 833 -94.62 30.06 27.37
C ALA A 833 -95.87 29.47 26.69
N ILE A 834 -95.98 29.55 25.36
CA ILE A 834 -97.06 28.95 24.58
C ILE A 834 -97.01 27.41 24.67
N ALA A 835 -95.84 26.78 24.47
CA ALA A 835 -95.73 25.32 24.59
C ALA A 835 -96.03 24.84 26.02
N ARG A 836 -95.58 25.58 27.05
CA ARG A 836 -95.93 25.30 28.46
C ARG A 836 -97.43 25.48 28.75
N HIS A 837 -98.08 26.45 28.10
CA HIS A 837 -99.52 26.69 28.24
C HIS A 837 -100.33 25.58 27.56
N ILE A 838 -99.98 25.19 26.33
CA ILE A 838 -100.62 24.05 25.66
C ILE A 838 -100.45 22.77 26.50
N ALA A 839 -99.28 22.55 27.11
CA ALA A 839 -99.06 21.44 28.05
C ALA A 839 -99.94 21.46 29.33
N SER A 840 -100.53 22.60 29.71
CA SER A 840 -101.46 22.71 30.86
C SER A 840 -102.93 22.46 30.48
N LEU A 841 -103.28 22.50 29.19
CA LEU A 841 -104.66 22.28 28.75
C LEU A 841 -105.14 20.86 29.07
N SER A 842 -106.41 20.75 29.48
CA SER A 842 -107.04 19.49 29.92
C SER A 842 -107.06 18.41 28.83
N GLY A 843 -107.20 18.81 27.56
CA GLY A 843 -107.16 17.93 26.39
C GLY A 843 -105.77 17.66 25.80
N ALA A 844 -104.70 18.23 26.36
CA ALA A 844 -103.37 18.13 25.76
C ALA A 844 -102.82 16.69 25.78
N THR A 845 -102.05 16.34 24.75
CA THR A 845 -101.54 14.98 24.50
C THR A 845 -100.19 14.72 25.17
N ALA A 846 -99.63 13.52 24.97
CA ALA A 846 -98.24 13.24 25.32
C ALA A 846 -97.24 14.02 24.43
N ALA A 847 -97.60 14.30 23.18
CA ALA A 847 -96.77 15.09 22.27
C ALA A 847 -96.74 16.57 22.69
N ASP A 848 -97.82 17.11 23.24
CA ASP A 848 -97.86 18.50 23.72
C ASP A 848 -97.01 18.70 24.99
N ARG A 849 -96.82 17.64 25.79
CA ARG A 849 -96.01 17.64 27.01
C ARG A 849 -94.56 17.21 26.81
N THR A 850 -94.12 16.99 25.57
CA THR A 850 -92.75 16.61 25.24
C THR A 850 -92.20 17.41 24.06
N ASP A 851 -90.89 17.52 23.98
CA ASP A 851 -90.20 17.99 22.78
C ASP A 851 -88.97 17.13 22.47
N THR A 852 -88.52 17.17 21.22
CA THR A 852 -87.41 16.33 20.74
C THR A 852 -86.46 17.11 19.84
N PHE A 853 -85.17 17.03 20.14
CA PHE A 853 -84.10 17.60 19.32
C PHE A 853 -82.96 16.59 19.17
N THR A 854 -81.98 16.90 18.31
CA THR A 854 -80.78 16.08 18.15
C THR A 854 -79.54 16.79 18.65
N VAL A 855 -78.66 16.04 19.30
CA VAL A 855 -77.27 16.45 19.59
C VAL A 855 -76.34 15.58 18.75
N THR A 856 -75.55 16.19 17.88
CA THR A 856 -74.55 15.50 17.07
C THR A 856 -73.21 15.55 17.80
N VAL A 857 -72.64 14.36 18.03
CA VAL A 857 -71.32 14.15 18.62
C VAL A 857 -70.38 13.71 17.50
N SER A 858 -69.21 14.32 17.37
CA SER A 858 -68.23 13.99 16.32
C SER A 858 -66.79 14.08 16.82
N ASP A 859 -65.96 13.16 16.31
CA ASP A 859 -64.53 12.98 16.63
C ASP A 859 -63.59 13.99 15.93
N GLY A 860 -63.97 14.49 14.75
CA GLY A 860 -63.10 15.28 13.88
C GLY A 860 -62.33 14.46 12.83
N TYR A 861 -62.54 13.15 12.78
CA TYR A 861 -61.95 12.15 11.88
C TYR A 861 -63.03 11.48 10.99
N GLY A 862 -64.12 12.22 10.75
CA GLY A 862 -65.22 11.84 9.87
C GLY A 862 -66.28 10.94 10.50
N GLY A 863 -66.12 10.52 11.76
CA GLY A 863 -67.17 9.84 12.50
C GLY A 863 -68.07 10.84 13.22
N ALA A 864 -69.38 10.58 13.15
CA ALA A 864 -70.37 11.35 13.87
C ALA A 864 -71.59 10.49 14.19
N ILE A 865 -72.14 10.68 15.40
CA ILE A 865 -73.40 10.08 15.82
C ILE A 865 -74.39 11.20 16.20
N SER A 866 -75.60 11.15 15.62
CA SER A 866 -76.67 12.09 15.95
C SER A 866 -77.62 11.44 16.94
N VAL A 867 -77.61 11.94 18.17
CA VAL A 867 -78.32 11.36 19.31
C VAL A 867 -79.65 12.10 19.51
N PRO A 868 -80.81 11.43 19.45
CA PRO A 868 -82.09 12.05 19.75
C PRO A 868 -82.23 12.26 21.26
N VAL A 869 -82.61 13.46 21.66
CA VAL A 869 -82.87 13.87 23.04
C VAL A 869 -84.35 14.24 23.17
N SER A 870 -85.06 13.58 24.07
CA SER A 870 -86.45 13.85 24.40
C SER A 870 -86.54 14.55 25.75
N VAL A 871 -87.30 15.65 25.85
CA VAL A 871 -87.45 16.45 27.07
C VAL A 871 -88.92 16.65 27.43
N THR A 872 -89.24 16.63 28.72
CA THR A 872 -90.59 16.88 29.22
C THR A 872 -90.82 18.38 29.43
N ILE A 873 -91.94 18.90 28.93
CA ILE A 873 -92.34 20.30 29.13
C ILE A 873 -93.15 20.41 30.43
N SER A 874 -92.65 21.18 31.40
CA SER A 874 -93.42 21.54 32.59
C SER A 874 -94.55 22.52 32.21
N PRO A 875 -95.82 22.22 32.54
CA PRO A 875 -96.94 23.13 32.28
C PRO A 875 -96.78 24.54 32.89
N THR A 876 -97.56 25.50 32.39
CA THR A 876 -97.76 26.82 33.00
C THR A 876 -99.20 27.28 32.77
N GLY A 877 -99.75 28.07 33.69
CA GLY A 877 -101.15 28.50 33.63
C GLY A 877 -101.60 29.26 34.88
N VAL A 878 -102.85 29.69 34.86
CA VAL A 878 -103.52 30.36 35.99
C VAL A 878 -104.40 29.33 36.73
N THR A 879 -104.18 29.16 38.03
CA THR A 879 -105.03 28.32 38.91
C THR A 879 -105.87 29.18 39.83
N PHE A 880 -107.18 28.95 39.85
CA PHE A 880 -108.11 29.64 40.74
C PHE A 880 -108.44 28.80 41.98
N ASN A 881 -108.36 29.42 43.15
CA ASN A 881 -108.65 28.86 44.47
C ASN A 881 -109.80 29.64 45.12
N PHE A 882 -110.97 29.02 45.25
CA PHE A 882 -112.18 29.68 45.75
C PHE A 882 -112.41 29.38 47.24
N VAL A 883 -112.37 30.43 48.07
CA VAL A 883 -112.52 30.37 49.53
C VAL A 883 -113.90 30.88 49.91
N TYR A 884 -114.80 29.95 50.22
CA TYR A 884 -116.23 30.23 50.46
C TYR A 884 -116.48 30.63 51.92
N GLY A 885 -117.02 31.85 52.12
CA GLY A 885 -117.30 32.44 53.43
C GLY A 885 -118.81 32.49 53.75
N THR A 886 -119.32 33.71 53.98
CA THR A 886 -120.73 33.98 54.28
C THR A 886 -121.66 33.48 53.16
N GLY A 887 -122.72 32.74 53.50
CA GLY A 887 -123.64 32.18 52.51
C GLY A 887 -123.12 30.92 51.80
N SER A 888 -122.06 30.30 52.31
CA SER A 888 -121.49 29.04 51.79
C SER A 888 -122.47 27.86 51.87
N GLU A 889 -123.54 27.97 52.65
CA GLU A 889 -124.68 27.03 52.69
C GLU A 889 -125.50 27.00 51.39
N TYR A 890 -125.47 28.05 50.56
CA TYR A 890 -126.15 28.08 49.25
C TYR A 890 -125.31 27.42 48.13
N TRP A 891 -124.01 27.23 48.38
CA TRP A 891 -123.05 26.71 47.40
C TRP A 891 -122.99 25.18 47.41
N SER A 892 -123.76 24.55 46.52
CA SER A 892 -123.67 23.11 46.25
C SER A 892 -122.36 22.71 45.56
N ASP A 893 -121.99 21.44 45.61
CA ASP A 893 -120.80 20.93 44.91
C ASP A 893 -120.87 21.16 43.39
N THR A 894 -122.07 21.09 42.80
CA THR A 894 -122.30 21.43 41.39
C THR A 894 -122.05 22.91 41.10
N ALA A 895 -122.49 23.83 41.98
CA ALA A 895 -122.24 25.26 41.83
C ALA A 895 -120.74 25.60 41.98
N ARG A 896 -120.07 24.97 42.94
CA ARG A 896 -118.62 25.09 43.17
C ARG A 896 -117.83 24.56 41.96
N GLY A 897 -118.23 23.41 41.42
CA GLY A 897 -117.68 22.83 40.20
C GLY A 897 -117.91 23.70 38.97
N ALA A 898 -119.10 24.29 38.81
CA ALA A 898 -119.41 25.21 37.73
C ALA A 898 -118.55 26.49 37.79
N LEU A 899 -118.35 27.08 38.98
CA LEU A 899 -117.43 28.21 39.17
C LEU A 899 -115.98 27.83 38.83
N GLN A 900 -115.53 26.65 39.26
CA GLN A 900 -114.19 26.16 38.94
C GLN A 900 -114.00 25.90 37.43
N ASN A 901 -115.02 25.36 36.75
CA ASN A 901 -115.01 25.11 35.31
C ASN A 901 -115.02 26.41 34.49
N ALA A 902 -115.84 27.39 34.90
CA ALA A 902 -115.83 28.75 34.33
C ALA A 902 -114.44 29.39 34.45
N ALA A 903 -113.86 29.37 35.66
CA ALA A 903 -112.54 29.91 35.91
C ALA A 903 -111.41 29.18 35.15
N ALA A 904 -111.50 27.85 35.01
CA ALA A 904 -110.56 27.06 34.22
C ALA A 904 -110.68 27.33 32.70
N THR A 905 -111.90 27.54 32.20
CA THR A 905 -112.16 27.92 30.79
C THR A 905 -111.59 29.30 30.49
N LEU A 906 -111.74 30.24 31.42
CA LEU A 906 -111.12 31.57 31.35
C LEU A 906 -109.59 31.49 31.43
N ALA A 907 -109.04 30.69 32.35
CA ALA A 907 -107.60 30.43 32.47
C ALA A 907 -106.99 29.80 31.19
N SER A 908 -107.74 28.93 30.50
CA SER A 908 -107.30 28.28 29.26
C SER A 908 -107.15 29.24 28.07
N SER A 909 -107.61 30.48 28.20
CA SER A 909 -107.35 31.56 27.23
C SER A 909 -106.11 32.41 27.58
N ILE A 910 -105.50 32.21 28.75
CA ILE A 910 -104.47 33.11 29.30
C ILE A 910 -103.10 32.40 29.38
N VAL A 911 -102.12 32.94 28.68
CA VAL A 911 -100.72 32.48 28.71
C VAL A 911 -99.95 33.28 29.75
N VAL A 912 -99.27 32.58 30.66
CA VAL A 912 -98.39 33.17 31.70
C VAL A 912 -96.97 32.62 31.60
N VAL A 913 -95.96 33.45 31.87
CA VAL A 913 -94.55 33.03 31.79
C VAL A 913 -94.16 32.12 32.96
N THR A 914 -94.71 32.40 34.14
CA THR A 914 -94.60 31.60 35.37
C THR A 914 -96.00 31.14 35.80
N PRO A 915 -96.16 29.99 36.49
CA PRO A 915 -97.46 29.60 37.04
C PRO A 915 -98.00 30.65 38.03
N VAL A 916 -99.29 30.96 37.95
CA VAL A 916 -99.96 31.97 38.81
C VAL A 916 -101.12 31.32 39.55
N SER A 917 -101.18 31.50 40.87
CA SER A 917 -102.32 31.06 41.70
C SER A 917 -103.07 32.25 42.26
N LEU A 918 -104.39 32.29 42.01
CA LEU A 918 -105.29 33.35 42.43
C LEU A 918 -106.26 32.83 43.49
N THR A 919 -106.36 33.53 44.62
CA THR A 919 -107.30 33.21 45.69
C THR A 919 -108.47 34.19 45.69
N TYR A 920 -109.68 33.68 45.60
CA TYR A 920 -110.92 34.47 45.59
C TYR A 920 -111.73 34.25 46.87
N SER A 921 -112.18 35.33 47.50
CA SER A 921 -113.18 35.27 48.56
C SER A 921 -114.58 35.16 47.94
N VAL A 922 -115.31 34.10 48.26
CA VAL A 922 -116.63 33.80 47.67
C VAL A 922 -117.73 33.93 48.72
N THR A 923 -118.80 34.64 48.40
CA THR A 923 -119.99 34.76 49.26
C THR A 923 -121.27 34.36 48.53
N GLY A 924 -122.36 34.15 49.29
CA GLY A 924 -123.70 33.93 48.75
C GLY A 924 -124.76 34.70 49.53
N GLU A 925 -125.83 35.10 48.85
CA GLU A 925 -127.12 35.46 49.46
C GLU A 925 -128.26 34.67 48.80
N ASN A 926 -129.43 34.68 49.41
CA ASN A 926 -130.66 34.15 48.82
C ASN A 926 -131.76 35.21 49.01
N ASN A 927 -131.69 36.25 48.18
CA ASN A 927 -132.47 37.47 48.35
C ASN A 927 -133.37 37.73 47.12
N PRO A 928 -134.66 37.36 47.16
CA PRO A 928 -135.58 37.56 46.04
C PRO A 928 -136.01 39.03 45.85
N SER A 929 -135.55 39.95 46.70
CA SER A 929 -135.71 41.41 46.52
C SER A 929 -134.44 42.08 45.95
N SER A 930 -133.37 41.30 45.73
CA SER A 930 -132.12 41.76 45.14
C SER A 930 -132.22 41.77 43.61
N THR A 931 -131.70 42.83 42.98
CA THR A 931 -131.79 43.05 41.52
C THR A 931 -130.53 42.65 40.76
N TRP A 932 -129.56 42.04 41.43
CA TRP A 932 -128.30 41.56 40.83
C TRP A 932 -128.19 40.03 40.91
N LEU A 933 -127.41 39.45 39.99
CA LEU A 933 -127.26 37.99 39.82
C LEU A 933 -125.99 37.50 40.50
N ALA A 934 -124.86 38.07 40.09
CA ALA A 934 -123.55 37.95 40.71
C ALA A 934 -122.90 39.34 40.76
N SER A 935 -121.76 39.45 41.44
CA SER A 935 -120.89 40.64 41.37
C SER A 935 -119.49 40.29 41.85
N ALA A 936 -118.46 40.58 41.05
CA ALA A 936 -117.06 40.45 41.44
C ALA A 936 -116.29 41.77 41.40
N TYR A 937 -115.26 41.82 42.23
CA TYR A 937 -114.38 42.98 42.40
C TYR A 937 -112.97 42.53 42.80
N ALA A 938 -111.97 43.29 42.40
CA ALA A 938 -110.58 43.14 42.83
C ALA A 938 -110.01 44.53 43.15
N ASN A 939 -109.21 44.62 44.22
CA ASN A 939 -108.53 45.87 44.57
C ASN A 939 -107.58 46.31 43.45
N PHE A 940 -107.24 47.59 43.40
CA PHE A 940 -106.22 48.11 42.49
C PHE A 940 -104.82 47.83 43.06
N SER A 941 -103.82 47.66 42.20
CA SER A 941 -102.42 47.38 42.57
C SER A 941 -101.65 48.60 43.10
N GLY A 942 -102.35 49.72 43.29
CA GLY A 942 -101.84 50.99 43.79
C GLY A 942 -103.01 51.94 44.05
N GLY A 943 -102.71 53.21 44.30
CA GLY A 943 -103.73 54.24 44.44
C GLY A 943 -103.14 55.65 44.50
N GLY A 944 -103.94 56.63 44.08
CA GLY A 944 -103.53 58.01 43.89
C GLY A 944 -104.09 58.55 42.58
N ALA A 945 -103.51 59.64 42.07
CA ALA A 945 -103.80 60.11 40.72
C ALA A 945 -103.01 59.25 39.71
N GLY A 946 -103.69 58.40 38.93
CA GLY A 946 -103.03 57.46 38.03
C GLY A 946 -103.96 56.45 37.35
N TYR A 947 -103.38 55.60 36.51
CA TYR A 947 -104.00 54.37 36.01
C TYR A 947 -103.35 53.16 36.69
N TYR A 948 -104.16 52.28 37.27
CA TYR A 948 -103.68 51.09 38.00
C TYR A 948 -104.29 49.80 37.44
N ALA A 949 -103.54 48.71 37.51
CA ALA A 949 -104.08 47.39 37.25
C ALA A 949 -104.95 46.94 38.44
N THR A 950 -105.86 45.98 38.24
CA THR A 950 -106.35 45.21 39.40
C THR A 950 -105.18 44.37 39.95
N VAL A 951 -105.22 43.98 41.22
CA VAL A 951 -104.19 43.10 41.79
C VAL A 951 -104.14 41.74 41.07
N VAL A 952 -105.29 41.23 40.63
CA VAL A 952 -105.41 40.04 39.76
C VAL A 952 -104.69 40.26 38.42
N GLN A 953 -104.95 41.38 37.74
CA GLN A 953 -104.30 41.73 36.47
C GLN A 953 -102.79 41.86 36.64
N ASN A 954 -102.32 42.57 37.67
CA ASN A 954 -100.89 42.69 37.97
C ASN A 954 -100.25 41.32 38.20
N LYS A 955 -100.88 40.48 39.02
CA LYS A 955 -100.38 39.15 39.41
C LYS A 955 -100.33 38.16 38.25
N ILE A 956 -101.25 38.24 37.28
CA ILE A 956 -101.21 37.44 36.06
C ILE A 956 -100.16 37.96 35.07
N THR A 957 -100.15 39.27 34.79
CA THR A 957 -99.30 39.87 33.74
C THR A 957 -97.83 39.97 34.12
N THR A 958 -97.52 40.09 35.42
CA THR A 958 -96.14 40.24 35.93
C THR A 958 -95.64 39.05 36.75
N GLY A 959 -96.54 38.17 37.22
CA GLY A 959 -96.24 37.15 38.24
C GLY A 959 -96.09 37.69 39.67
N VAL A 960 -96.19 39.01 39.88
CA VAL A 960 -95.97 39.66 41.19
C VAL A 960 -97.27 39.79 41.97
N ASP A 961 -97.29 39.20 43.16
CA ASP A 961 -98.36 39.37 44.14
C ASP A 961 -98.26 40.75 44.81
N SER A 962 -99.23 41.63 44.54
CA SER A 962 -99.30 43.01 45.04
C SER A 962 -100.07 43.16 46.36
N ASN A 963 -100.73 42.09 46.84
CA ASN A 963 -101.67 42.09 47.98
C ASN A 963 -101.28 41.09 49.08
N GLY A 964 -100.29 40.22 48.83
CA GLY A 964 -99.77 39.26 49.77
C GLY A 964 -100.81 38.19 50.12
N SER A 965 -100.98 37.91 51.42
CA SER A 965 -101.91 36.87 51.89
C SER A 965 -103.39 37.28 51.86
N ALA A 966 -103.75 38.43 51.30
CA ALA A 966 -105.14 38.81 51.07
C ALA A 966 -105.69 38.11 49.82
N ALA A 967 -107.01 37.90 49.75
CA ALA A 967 -107.64 37.42 48.53
C ALA A 967 -107.42 38.41 47.38
N ASP A 968 -107.07 37.90 46.20
CA ASP A 968 -106.80 38.68 44.99
C ASP A 968 -108.09 39.30 44.44
N GLY A 969 -109.19 38.57 44.55
CA GLY A 969 -110.52 39.06 44.21
C GLY A 969 -111.58 38.60 45.20
N SER A 970 -112.76 39.18 45.08
CA SER A 970 -113.98 38.75 45.74
C SER A 970 -115.09 38.56 44.71
N ILE A 971 -115.95 37.55 44.90
CA ILE A 971 -117.14 37.33 44.08
C ILE A 971 -118.33 36.92 44.95
N SER A 972 -119.44 37.63 44.77
CA SER A 972 -120.70 37.44 45.50
C SER A 972 -121.78 36.93 44.55
N TRP A 973 -122.72 36.13 45.05
CA TRP A 973 -123.77 35.48 44.25
C TRP A 973 -125.13 35.51 44.94
N ASN A 974 -126.19 35.75 44.17
CA ASN A 974 -127.57 35.63 44.64
C ASN A 974 -128.20 34.31 44.14
N PHE A 975 -128.61 33.45 45.07
CA PHE A 975 -129.22 32.14 44.78
C PHE A 975 -130.76 32.16 44.80
N ALA A 976 -131.39 33.34 44.92
CA ALA A 976 -132.85 33.48 44.78
C ALA A 976 -133.35 33.37 43.32
N VAL A 977 -132.43 33.33 42.35
CA VAL A 977 -132.73 33.21 40.92
C VAL A 977 -132.48 31.79 40.40
N PRO A 978 -133.16 31.34 39.34
CA PRO A 978 -133.11 29.94 38.91
C PRO A 978 -131.84 29.64 38.08
N TRP A 979 -130.74 29.29 38.73
CA TRP A 979 -129.46 28.94 38.09
C TRP A 979 -129.46 27.59 37.34
N ASP A 980 -128.69 27.50 36.26
CA ASP A 980 -128.29 26.23 35.63
C ASP A 980 -126.76 26.12 35.63
N TYR A 981 -126.25 24.96 36.04
CA TYR A 981 -124.83 24.76 36.36
C TYR A 981 -124.08 23.92 35.31
N ASP A 982 -124.80 23.12 34.53
CA ASP A 982 -124.25 22.18 33.56
C ASP A 982 -124.03 22.85 32.19
N ASN A 983 -123.72 22.06 31.14
CA ASN A 983 -123.51 22.56 29.78
C ASN A 983 -124.79 22.69 28.94
N ALA A 984 -125.95 22.28 29.47
CA ALA A 984 -127.22 22.24 28.75
C ALA A 984 -128.27 23.14 29.44
N VAL A 985 -128.07 24.45 29.35
CA VAL A 985 -128.88 25.45 30.07
C VAL A 985 -130.32 25.49 29.54
N ALA A 986 -131.30 25.29 30.42
CA ALA A 986 -132.70 25.41 30.06
C ALA A 986 -133.14 26.88 29.89
N GLY A 987 -134.00 27.15 28.90
CA GLY A 987 -134.46 28.51 28.51
C GLY A 987 -135.34 29.27 29.51
N ASN A 988 -135.41 28.80 30.76
CA ASN A 988 -136.03 29.49 31.91
C ASN A 988 -135.09 29.52 33.13
N ARG A 989 -133.79 29.34 32.90
CA ARG A 989 -132.70 29.37 33.89
C ARG A 989 -131.63 30.36 33.43
N TYR A 990 -130.87 30.92 34.36
CA TYR A 990 -129.65 31.68 34.04
C TYR A 990 -128.45 30.74 33.91
N ASP A 991 -127.60 30.98 32.91
CA ASP A 991 -126.33 30.28 32.75
C ASP A 991 -125.32 30.70 33.83
N PHE A 992 -125.08 29.83 34.80
CA PHE A 992 -124.13 30.09 35.87
C PHE A 992 -122.69 30.24 35.38
N GLN A 993 -122.24 29.42 34.42
CA GLN A 993 -120.84 29.45 33.99
C GLN A 993 -120.53 30.69 33.14
N SER A 994 -121.48 31.12 32.30
CA SER A 994 -121.35 32.38 31.54
C SER A 994 -121.27 33.59 32.47
N VAL A 995 -122.18 33.71 33.45
CA VAL A 995 -122.11 34.80 34.45
C VAL A 995 -120.82 34.71 35.27
N ALA A 996 -120.38 33.51 35.67
CA ALA A 996 -119.12 33.34 36.41
C ALA A 996 -117.88 33.80 35.62
N MET A 997 -117.81 33.53 34.31
CA MET A 997 -116.70 34.01 33.47
C MET A 997 -116.75 35.53 33.26
N HIS A 998 -117.94 36.11 33.13
CA HIS A 998 -118.17 37.56 33.02
C HIS A 998 -117.71 38.33 34.27
N GLU A 999 -118.13 37.89 35.45
CA GLU A 999 -117.71 38.50 36.71
C GLU A 999 -116.18 38.42 36.89
N LEU A 1000 -115.57 37.30 36.52
CA LEU A 1000 -114.11 37.17 36.54
C LEU A 1000 -113.40 38.05 35.51
N LEU A 1001 -114.07 38.54 34.45
CA LEU A 1001 -113.49 39.54 33.54
C LEU A 1001 -113.43 40.94 34.17
N HIS A 1002 -114.37 41.31 35.05
CA HIS A 1002 -114.24 42.53 35.85
C HIS A 1002 -113.00 42.49 36.75
N THR A 1003 -112.73 41.36 37.42
CA THR A 1003 -111.54 41.22 38.27
C THR A 1003 -110.24 41.11 37.45
N LEU A 1004 -110.29 40.61 36.21
CA LEU A 1004 -109.20 40.73 35.22
C LEU A 1004 -109.01 42.17 34.66
N GLY A 1005 -109.74 43.15 35.20
CA GLY A 1005 -109.54 44.57 34.88
C GLY A 1005 -110.43 45.12 33.77
N ILE A 1006 -111.39 44.36 33.25
CA ILE A 1006 -112.46 44.92 32.39
C ILE A 1006 -113.53 45.57 33.27
N ILE A 1007 -113.13 46.64 33.97
CA ILE A 1007 -113.97 47.39 34.90
C ILE A 1007 -113.49 48.84 34.94
N THR A 1008 -114.43 49.80 35.02
CA THR A 1008 -114.09 51.21 35.20
C THR A 1008 -113.85 51.55 36.67
N GLY A 1009 -112.90 52.45 36.95
CA GLY A 1009 -112.78 53.16 38.22
C GLY A 1009 -113.77 54.33 38.35
N ALA A 1010 -114.45 54.72 37.26
CA ALA A 1010 -115.40 55.82 37.25
C ALA A 1010 -116.56 55.59 38.22
N GLY A 1011 -116.75 56.50 39.17
CA GLY A 1011 -118.03 56.69 39.83
C GLY A 1011 -119.04 57.40 38.94
N SER A 1012 -120.21 57.71 39.49
CA SER A 1012 -121.24 58.50 38.80
C SER A 1012 -120.72 59.89 38.35
N PRO A 1013 -121.42 60.61 37.45
CA PRO A 1013 -121.02 61.95 37.02
C PRO A 1013 -120.81 63.01 38.12
N SER A 1014 -121.25 62.75 39.36
CA SER A 1014 -121.01 63.57 40.55
C SER A 1014 -119.95 63.00 41.51
N SER A 1015 -119.22 61.97 41.11
CA SER A 1015 -118.31 61.17 41.95
C SER A 1015 -117.13 60.61 41.14
N LEU A 1016 -116.52 61.44 40.31
CA LEU A 1016 -115.29 61.13 39.57
C LEU A 1016 -114.08 61.54 40.43
N ASP A 1017 -113.16 60.62 40.68
CA ASP A 1017 -111.88 60.92 41.34
C ASP A 1017 -110.74 60.99 40.30
N GLN A 1018 -109.52 60.61 40.68
CA GLN A 1018 -108.34 60.56 39.80
C GLN A 1018 -107.69 59.16 39.75
N ASN A 1019 -108.36 58.14 40.31
CA ASN A 1019 -107.82 56.81 40.60
C ASN A 1019 -108.44 55.78 39.65
N TRP A 1020 -107.90 55.71 38.45
CA TRP A 1020 -108.49 55.00 37.31
C TRP A 1020 -107.92 53.59 37.14
N THR A 1021 -108.66 52.72 36.44
CA THR A 1021 -108.11 51.42 36.03
C THR A 1021 -107.28 51.52 34.76
N THR A 1022 -106.50 50.49 34.46
CA THR A 1022 -105.77 50.39 33.17
C THR A 1022 -106.74 50.43 31.98
N TYR A 1023 -107.96 49.90 32.15
CA TYR A 1023 -109.04 49.94 31.18
C TYR A 1023 -109.49 51.38 30.87
N ASP A 1024 -109.61 52.23 31.90
CA ASP A 1024 -110.03 53.63 31.75
C ASP A 1024 -109.08 54.47 30.88
N SER A 1025 -107.78 54.11 30.83
CA SER A 1025 -106.79 54.78 29.97
C SER A 1025 -107.14 54.71 28.47
N PHE A 1026 -107.99 53.75 28.09
CA PHE A 1026 -108.48 53.55 26.74
C PHE A 1026 -109.84 54.21 26.46
N LEU A 1027 -110.46 54.90 27.42
CA LEU A 1027 -111.75 55.57 27.20
C LEU A 1027 -111.65 56.73 26.20
N ARG A 1028 -112.52 56.74 25.20
CA ARG A 1028 -112.62 57.76 24.15
C ARG A 1028 -114.06 58.26 23.99
N ALA A 1029 -114.18 59.50 23.52
CA ALA A 1029 -115.43 60.03 22.97
C ALA A 1029 -115.69 59.46 21.55
N SER A 1030 -116.86 59.77 20.99
CA SER A 1030 -117.34 59.26 19.70
C SER A 1030 -116.49 59.66 18.48
N ASP A 1031 -115.67 60.71 18.61
CA ASP A 1031 -114.71 61.20 17.62
C ASP A 1031 -113.27 60.66 17.83
N GLY A 1032 -113.05 59.86 18.87
CA GLY A 1032 -111.73 59.37 19.26
C GLY A 1032 -110.97 60.28 20.23
N ALA A 1033 -111.54 61.39 20.70
CA ALA A 1033 -110.88 62.24 21.70
C ALA A 1033 -110.72 61.51 23.05
N VAL A 1034 -109.61 61.78 23.74
CA VAL A 1034 -109.35 61.24 25.09
C VAL A 1034 -110.21 62.00 26.10
N VAL A 1035 -110.84 61.28 27.05
CA VAL A 1035 -111.81 61.86 28.00
C VAL A 1035 -111.25 62.09 29.41
N ILE A 1036 -110.06 61.58 29.71
CA ILE A 1036 -109.28 61.83 30.93
C ILE A 1036 -107.98 62.53 30.50
N ASP A 1037 -107.60 63.60 31.18
CA ASP A 1037 -106.41 64.38 30.81
C ASP A 1037 -105.09 63.82 31.38
N GLY A 1038 -103.97 64.44 31.00
CA GLY A 1038 -102.63 64.07 31.50
C GLY A 1038 -102.38 64.38 32.98
N SER A 1039 -103.37 64.93 33.70
CA SER A 1039 -103.39 65.09 35.16
C SER A 1039 -104.37 64.12 35.83
N TYR A 1040 -104.76 63.06 35.10
CA TYR A 1040 -105.73 62.04 35.52
C TYR A 1040 -107.09 62.63 35.93
N THR A 1041 -107.48 63.76 35.35
CA THR A 1041 -108.78 64.41 35.64
C THR A 1041 -109.74 64.17 34.48
N PHE A 1042 -110.95 63.71 34.78
CA PHE A 1042 -111.99 63.53 33.76
C PHE A 1042 -112.41 64.89 33.19
N ILE A 1043 -112.34 65.05 31.89
CA ILE A 1043 -112.51 66.34 31.21
C ILE A 1043 -113.99 66.75 31.25
N PRO A 1044 -114.36 67.89 31.87
CA PRO A 1044 -115.77 68.25 32.11
C PRO A 1044 -116.65 68.37 30.86
N ALA A 1045 -116.05 68.59 29.68
CA ALA A 1045 -116.77 68.63 28.40
C ALA A 1045 -117.45 67.28 28.06
N TYR A 1046 -116.91 66.16 28.54
CA TYR A 1046 -117.42 64.81 28.26
C TYR A 1046 -118.22 64.21 29.43
N THR A 1047 -118.50 64.97 30.50
CA THR A 1047 -119.25 64.44 31.67
C THR A 1047 -120.65 63.95 31.28
N ALA A 1048 -121.25 64.50 30.22
CA ALA A 1048 -122.51 64.01 29.65
C ALA A 1048 -122.38 62.63 28.97
N ASN A 1049 -121.19 62.27 28.46
CA ASN A 1049 -120.94 61.01 27.77
C ASN A 1049 -120.99 59.80 28.70
N LEU A 1050 -120.69 59.99 30.00
CA LEU A 1050 -120.89 58.98 31.06
C LEU A 1050 -122.32 58.43 31.11
N THR A 1051 -123.31 59.23 30.68
CA THR A 1051 -124.74 58.87 30.62
C THR A 1051 -125.33 59.03 29.21
N GLY A 1052 -124.55 58.73 28.18
CA GLY A 1052 -125.03 58.62 26.79
C GLY A 1052 -125.18 59.93 26.01
N GLY A 1053 -124.99 61.09 26.65
CA GLY A 1053 -124.83 62.38 25.96
C GLY A 1053 -123.60 62.39 25.05
N GLY A 1054 -123.50 63.34 24.11
CA GLY A 1054 -122.32 63.46 23.24
C GLY A 1054 -122.00 62.22 22.37
N GLY A 1055 -122.94 61.27 22.25
CA GLY A 1055 -122.72 59.98 21.59
C GLY A 1055 -122.16 58.88 22.50
N GLY A 1056 -122.12 59.07 23.82
CA GLY A 1056 -121.60 58.08 24.78
C GLY A 1056 -120.08 57.95 24.79
N LEU A 1057 -119.58 56.89 25.42
CA LEU A 1057 -118.15 56.55 25.50
C LEU A 1057 -117.83 55.24 24.78
N TYR A 1058 -116.55 55.08 24.46
CA TYR A 1058 -116.01 53.96 23.71
C TYR A 1058 -114.68 53.48 24.30
N PHE A 1059 -114.36 52.19 24.15
CA PHE A 1059 -113.04 51.65 24.42
C PHE A 1059 -112.17 51.73 23.15
N GLY A 1060 -111.00 52.34 23.29
CA GLY A 1060 -110.06 52.66 22.21
C GLY A 1060 -108.71 51.97 22.31
N GLY A 1061 -108.64 50.80 22.95
CA GLY A 1061 -107.44 49.95 22.91
C GLY A 1061 -107.20 49.37 21.52
N PRO A 1062 -105.95 49.37 21.01
CA PRO A 1062 -105.67 49.04 19.61
C PRO A 1062 -106.03 47.60 19.21
N ASN A 1063 -105.92 46.61 20.10
CA ASN A 1063 -106.28 45.22 19.80
C ASN A 1063 -107.81 45.05 19.77
N ALA A 1064 -108.53 45.65 20.72
CA ALA A 1064 -110.00 45.67 20.73
C ALA A 1064 -110.57 46.41 19.51
N VAL A 1065 -109.99 47.55 19.15
CA VAL A 1065 -110.36 48.33 17.96
C VAL A 1065 -110.11 47.54 16.68
N ALA A 1066 -108.98 46.83 16.57
CA ALA A 1066 -108.70 45.97 15.43
C ALA A 1066 -109.63 44.74 15.35
N ALA A 1067 -110.11 44.24 16.49
CA ALA A 1067 -111.04 43.11 16.54
C ALA A 1067 -112.50 43.50 16.23
N TYR A 1068 -112.91 44.72 16.56
CA TYR A 1068 -114.26 45.24 16.30
C TYR A 1068 -114.38 45.96 14.94
N GLY A 1069 -113.29 46.52 14.42
CA GLY A 1069 -113.27 47.33 13.19
C GLY A 1069 -113.49 48.83 13.42
N GLY A 1070 -113.40 49.29 14.67
CA GLY A 1070 -113.63 50.68 15.08
C GLY A 1070 -113.54 50.84 16.60
N TYR A 1071 -113.85 52.02 17.14
CA TYR A 1071 -113.98 52.19 18.59
C TYR A 1071 -115.14 51.36 19.13
N VAL A 1072 -114.91 50.59 20.21
CA VAL A 1072 -115.92 49.67 20.77
C VAL A 1072 -116.90 50.48 21.62
N PRO A 1073 -118.20 50.54 21.31
CA PRO A 1073 -119.15 51.35 22.06
C PRO A 1073 -119.40 50.75 23.45
N LEU A 1074 -119.38 51.60 24.48
CA LEU A 1074 -119.59 51.21 25.86
C LEU A 1074 -120.97 51.60 26.37
N TYR A 1075 -121.51 50.80 27.27
CA TYR A 1075 -122.83 50.98 27.85
C TYR A 1075 -122.86 52.22 28.75
N THR A 1076 -123.35 53.33 28.18
CA THR A 1076 -123.55 54.61 28.88
C THR A 1076 -125.05 54.94 28.93
N PRO A 1077 -125.81 54.34 29.86
CA PRO A 1077 -127.26 54.54 29.97
C PRO A 1077 -127.63 55.97 30.41
N ALA A 1078 -128.84 56.42 30.06
CA ALA A 1078 -129.34 57.76 30.39
C ALA A 1078 -129.43 58.05 31.91
N THR A 1079 -129.50 57.00 32.73
CA THR A 1079 -129.32 57.04 34.19
C THR A 1079 -128.13 56.17 34.54
N TRP A 1080 -127.16 56.71 35.29
CA TRP A 1080 -125.98 55.96 35.71
C TRP A 1080 -126.33 54.68 36.49
N SER A 1081 -125.96 53.53 35.94
CA SER A 1081 -126.01 52.23 36.64
C SER A 1081 -124.66 51.93 37.26
N SER A 1082 -124.59 51.81 38.58
CA SER A 1082 -123.35 51.47 39.29
C SER A 1082 -122.90 50.05 38.94
N GLY A 1083 -121.59 49.85 38.74
CA GLY A 1083 -121.02 48.58 38.24
C GLY A 1083 -121.25 48.35 36.73
N SER A 1084 -122.46 48.61 36.22
CA SER A 1084 -122.80 48.34 34.82
C SER A 1084 -122.29 49.40 33.83
N SER A 1085 -122.30 50.68 34.19
CA SER A 1085 -121.93 51.75 33.25
C SER A 1085 -120.45 51.67 32.88
N ILE A 1086 -120.12 51.81 31.59
CA ILE A 1086 -118.76 51.87 31.03
C ILE A 1086 -117.94 50.55 31.12
N SER A 1087 -118.15 49.71 32.14
CA SER A 1087 -117.55 48.37 32.26
C SER A 1087 -118.07 47.34 31.23
N HIS A 1088 -119.06 47.71 30.41
CA HIS A 1088 -119.76 46.83 29.47
C HIS A 1088 -119.83 47.42 28.07
N VAL A 1089 -119.96 46.55 27.07
CA VAL A 1089 -120.27 46.89 25.67
C VAL A 1089 -121.74 47.34 25.56
N ASP A 1090 -122.05 48.29 24.67
CA ASP A 1090 -123.43 48.79 24.49
C ASP A 1090 -124.31 47.85 23.63
N PRO A 1091 -125.28 47.11 24.21
CA PRO A 1091 -126.15 46.18 23.47
C PRO A 1091 -127.15 46.90 22.55
N ALA A 1092 -127.25 48.24 22.61
CA ALA A 1092 -128.05 49.03 21.66
C ALA A 1092 -127.28 49.37 20.36
N ARG A 1093 -125.96 49.13 20.31
CA ARG A 1093 -125.09 49.45 19.16
C ARG A 1093 -124.29 48.26 18.63
N VAL A 1094 -124.44 47.13 19.30
CA VAL A 1094 -123.75 45.87 19.04
C VAL A 1094 -124.82 44.78 19.03
N ALA A 1095 -124.61 43.71 18.28
CA ALA A 1095 -125.52 42.57 18.32
C ALA A 1095 -125.49 41.97 19.74
N ALA A 1096 -126.66 41.82 20.37
CA ALA A 1096 -126.82 41.17 21.65
C ALA A 1096 -126.49 39.66 21.56
N ASP A 1097 -126.30 39.02 22.71
CA ASP A 1097 -125.92 37.61 22.86
C ASP A 1097 -124.63 37.24 22.09
N THR A 1098 -123.80 38.24 21.74
CA THR A 1098 -122.59 38.08 20.91
C THR A 1098 -121.32 38.35 21.71
N TYR A 1099 -121.42 39.07 22.82
CA TYR A 1099 -120.28 39.51 23.63
C TYR A 1099 -120.39 39.03 25.08
N PHE A 1100 -119.24 38.90 25.71
CA PHE A 1100 -119.12 38.42 27.08
C PHE A 1100 -119.44 39.51 28.10
N MET A 1101 -119.18 40.78 27.75
CA MET A 1101 -119.33 41.94 28.63
C MET A 1101 -120.61 42.73 28.30
N GLU A 1102 -121.75 42.06 28.29
CA GLU A 1102 -123.08 42.68 28.13
C GLU A 1102 -123.68 43.02 29.50
N PRO A 1103 -124.36 44.18 29.67
CA PRO A 1103 -124.77 44.70 30.99
C PRO A 1103 -126.03 44.03 31.59
N PHE A 1104 -126.63 43.09 30.87
CA PHE A 1104 -127.85 42.37 31.25
C PHE A 1104 -127.78 40.93 30.74
N TYR A 1105 -128.33 39.98 31.51
CA TYR A 1105 -128.40 38.56 31.12
C TYR A 1105 -129.83 38.10 30.89
N SER A 1106 -130.03 37.32 29.82
CA SER A 1106 -131.27 36.61 29.49
C SER A 1106 -131.29 35.20 30.11
N TYR A 1107 -132.46 34.56 30.13
CA TYR A 1107 -132.55 33.12 30.39
C TYR A 1107 -132.11 32.30 29.16
N GLY A 1108 -131.48 31.15 29.39
CA GLY A 1108 -130.92 30.29 28.35
C GLY A 1108 -129.39 30.24 28.36
N PRO A 1109 -128.77 29.52 27.40
CA PRO A 1109 -127.32 29.39 27.32
C PRO A 1109 -126.65 30.71 26.94
N GLY A 1110 -125.61 31.09 27.69
CA GLY A 1110 -124.82 32.29 27.42
C GLY A 1110 -123.54 32.00 26.63
N VAL A 1111 -122.78 33.06 26.36
CA VAL A 1111 -121.44 32.97 25.75
C VAL A 1111 -120.46 32.40 26.77
N ARG A 1112 -119.84 31.25 26.47
CA ARG A 1112 -118.81 30.57 27.29
C ARG A 1112 -117.42 30.53 26.66
N THR A 1113 -117.15 31.37 25.66
CA THR A 1113 -115.82 31.49 25.03
C THR A 1113 -115.55 32.97 24.73
N LEU A 1114 -114.38 33.47 25.11
CA LEU A 1114 -114.02 34.89 24.91
C LEU A 1114 -114.12 35.27 23.43
N GLY A 1115 -114.88 36.31 23.12
CA GLY A 1115 -115.00 36.85 21.77
C GLY A 1115 -113.73 37.52 21.29
N ALA A 1116 -113.71 37.92 20.01
CA ALA A 1116 -112.54 38.59 19.44
C ALA A 1116 -112.23 39.92 20.14
N VAL A 1117 -113.26 40.64 20.59
CA VAL A 1117 -113.13 41.95 21.25
C VAL A 1117 -112.67 41.81 22.69
N GLU A 1118 -113.15 40.85 23.48
CA GLU A 1118 -112.68 40.61 24.85
C GLU A 1118 -111.21 40.15 24.85
N ARG A 1119 -110.84 39.26 23.93
CA ARG A 1119 -109.42 38.90 23.72
C ARG A 1119 -108.59 40.10 23.27
N GLY A 1120 -109.20 41.06 22.57
CA GLY A 1120 -108.60 42.35 22.24
C GLY A 1120 -108.38 43.23 23.46
N ILE A 1121 -109.43 43.48 24.25
CA ILE A 1121 -109.38 44.26 25.50
C ILE A 1121 -108.34 43.69 26.46
N LEU A 1122 -108.32 42.36 26.65
CA LEU A 1122 -107.30 41.71 27.49
C LEU A 1122 -105.87 41.92 26.94
N ARG A 1123 -105.65 41.89 25.62
CA ARG A 1123 -104.33 42.22 25.03
C ARG A 1123 -103.94 43.68 25.25
N ASP A 1124 -104.90 44.61 25.18
CA ASP A 1124 -104.68 46.03 25.49
C ASP A 1124 -104.41 46.25 26.99
N LEU A 1125 -104.97 45.41 27.86
CA LEU A 1125 -104.67 45.33 29.29
C LEU A 1125 -103.35 44.58 29.62
N GLY A 1126 -102.58 44.17 28.61
CA GLY A 1126 -101.25 43.56 28.75
C GLY A 1126 -101.22 42.03 28.87
N TYR A 1127 -102.34 41.34 28.69
CA TYR A 1127 -102.39 39.87 28.73
C TYR A 1127 -101.86 39.24 27.44
N THR A 1128 -101.12 38.13 27.56
CA THR A 1128 -100.89 37.22 26.42
C THR A 1128 -102.07 36.25 26.32
N VAL A 1129 -102.85 36.36 25.26
CA VAL A 1129 -104.15 35.66 25.13
C VAL A 1129 -104.10 34.62 23.99
N TYR A 1130 -104.25 33.35 24.36
CA TYR A 1130 -104.42 32.21 23.45
C TYR A 1130 -105.80 32.26 22.75
N ALA A 1131 -106.00 31.46 21.70
CA ALA A 1131 -107.12 31.59 20.76
C ALA A 1131 -107.90 30.28 20.55
#